data_AF-A0A971ZT89-F1
#
_entry.id   AF-A0A971ZT89-F1
#
_cell.length_a   1.000
_cell.length_b   1.000
_cell.length_c   1.000
_cell.angle_alpha   90.00
_cell.angle_beta   90.00
_cell.angle_gamma   90.00
#
_symmetry.space_group_name_H-M   'P 1'
#
loop_
_entity.id
_entity.type
_entity.pdbx_description
1 polymer ?
#
loop_
_entity_poly.entity_id
_entity_poly.type
_entity_poly.pdbx_seq_one_letter_code
_entity_poly.pdbx_strand_id
1 'polypeptide(L)'
;MMRKTYSVPGNGELADRRRGLVYYLVTAAMWLPCCVPAVCDDAASAWCQAWDDDLAAITEQEYLERGLNKTQPFPMARLHQDWIYQDHGADWESCFTDPASADREIRLVERVLTELEQGTDKSTRLREIFAELVSGGAAGADPRWRALYLDACRLRRSERLAVLRSHTQQIVFTKHYFLSGVVHYSWTDHITDEQYSERNVDYRMGASLHLLRVGAHGDVSLETLLNAPTGVIRDPNVSYDDTRIVFAMRHNDTDDDYHLYVMDVTTRRVRQITSGLGVSDTEPCFLPNGDIVFVSSRCIQLTDCWRQAVSNLYTCDGDGRYLRRLGYDQVHTNYPQVLDDGRVIYTRWEYNDRGQIFPQPLFVMHADGTGQGEFYGGNSWFPTSILHARGIPGTQKVIGIASGHHTTQRGKLIAVDRSRGTQEATGIEYLAPRREAEPVQVDQFGWEGEQFQYPYALDERNYLVTYCPEGSPHPQNGPFPVPYAVYFMTEDGRRELLAYDPTIHCNQSVPLSSRPVPPQRRSQVDHAQTMGTYYVQDVYVGAGMAGVPRGTVKTLRVVALEFRAADAYYNSNVGEAGGSHARTPPSINNGSWDVKHVLGTVPVELDGSACFQVPARTPVYFQLLDERGYTVQTMRSWSTLQPGETQTCVGCHENKHQTPAASPVPSRGFLARRLTPFDQFAAQHGLRNPVTDTTLTTHEAVQALLTVNSPRGFGVPQGFSYRREIQPILDRHCVRCHGGEPGPDGQPVPMNLTSEVLRYAYTQCPNNGDATQDPRRAFTASYLNLTRFGHGDGPVNWISAQSRPTPLPAYSAGAATSKLMDYLEPSHYDVHVSQAEKERVACWIDLCVPFCGSYTEANEWEPHVRATYLYFEAKRARLAEIEIDNLRRMWAAQTRGEPGAADDAPVFDQGGPEYRRRFEQSWLELHGD
;
A
#
# COMPACT_ATOMS: atom_id res chain seq x y z
N MET A 1 34.45 -14.99 -0.64
CA MET A 1 34.26 -16.19 0.21
C MET A 1 33.70 -17.31 -0.64
N MET A 2 34.25 -18.52 -0.48
CA MET A 2 34.09 -19.68 -1.37
C MET A 2 32.61 -20.06 -1.60
N ARG A 3 32.21 -20.11 -2.88
CA ARG A 3 30.94 -20.69 -3.35
C ARG A 3 31.01 -22.22 -3.25
N LYS A 4 30.11 -22.84 -2.47
CA LYS A 4 29.83 -24.27 -2.56
C LYS A 4 28.61 -24.47 -3.46
N THR A 5 28.85 -25.06 -4.62
CA THR A 5 27.87 -25.62 -5.54
C THR A 5 27.33 -26.94 -4.98
N TYR A 6 26.02 -27.06 -4.82
CA TYR A 6 25.35 -28.35 -4.61
C TYR A 6 24.82 -28.87 -5.94
N SER A 7 25.36 -30.01 -6.36
CA SER A 7 24.95 -30.78 -7.53
C SER A 7 23.74 -31.67 -7.19
N VAL A 8 22.70 -31.60 -8.01
CA VAL A 8 21.56 -32.52 -8.01
C VAL A 8 21.91 -33.78 -8.81
N PRO A 9 21.62 -35.00 -8.34
CA PRO A 9 21.57 -36.16 -9.22
C PRO A 9 20.13 -36.60 -9.52
N GLY A 10 19.79 -36.57 -10.81
CA GLY A 10 19.25 -37.72 -11.56
C GLY A 10 17.86 -38.24 -11.23
N ASN A 11 16.91 -37.92 -12.12
CA ASN A 11 15.66 -38.65 -12.32
C ASN A 11 15.89 -40.12 -12.69
N GLY A 12 15.09 -41.02 -12.10
CA GLY A 12 14.89 -42.40 -12.54
C GLY A 12 13.45 -42.82 -12.28
N GLU A 13 12.77 -43.28 -13.33
CA GLU A 13 11.36 -43.64 -13.46
C GLU A 13 10.88 -44.74 -12.49
N LEU A 14 9.58 -44.74 -12.13
CA LEU A 14 8.63 -45.84 -12.43
C LEU A 14 7.23 -45.67 -11.77
N ALA A 15 6.23 -45.58 -12.64
CA ALA A 15 4.92 -46.26 -12.68
C ALA A 15 3.96 -46.29 -11.46
N ASP A 16 2.81 -45.63 -11.66
CA ASP A 16 1.44 -46.19 -11.67
C ASP A 16 1.10 -47.38 -10.75
N ARG A 17 0.14 -47.17 -9.83
CA ARG A 17 -1.01 -48.08 -9.61
C ARG A 17 -2.07 -47.52 -8.65
N ARG A 18 -3.30 -47.42 -9.16
CA ARG A 18 -4.57 -47.29 -8.42
C ARG A 18 -5.07 -48.65 -7.87
N ARG A 19 -6.08 -48.57 -6.98
CA ARG A 19 -6.94 -49.59 -6.32
C ARG A 19 -6.45 -49.92 -4.90
N GLY A 20 -7.19 -49.79 -3.79
CA GLY A 20 -8.63 -49.80 -3.54
C GLY A 20 -9.03 -51.15 -2.92
N LEU A 21 -9.50 -51.19 -1.67
CA LEU A 21 -10.51 -52.15 -1.16
C LEU A 21 -10.89 -51.91 0.31
N VAL A 22 -12.13 -52.32 0.63
CA VAL A 22 -12.95 -52.07 1.82
C VAL A 22 -13.17 -53.39 2.61
N TYR A 23 -13.59 -53.28 3.89
CA TYR A 23 -14.24 -54.28 4.79
C TYR A 23 -13.33 -55.26 5.59
N TYR A 24 -13.61 -55.76 6.81
CA TYR A 24 -14.81 -55.85 7.70
C TYR A 24 -14.38 -56.02 9.20
N LEU A 25 -15.32 -55.72 10.12
CA LEU A 25 -15.40 -55.95 11.59
C LEU A 25 -14.94 -57.31 12.13
N VAL A 26 -14.45 -57.35 13.40
CA VAL A 26 -14.79 -58.38 14.44
C VAL A 26 -14.67 -57.81 15.89
N THR A 27 -15.74 -58.06 16.64
CA THR A 27 -16.14 -57.98 18.08
C THR A 27 -15.13 -58.02 19.25
N ALA A 28 -15.50 -57.39 20.38
CA ALA A 28 -15.69 -58.04 21.69
C ALA A 28 -16.47 -57.16 22.71
N ALA A 29 -17.36 -57.78 23.48
CA ALA A 29 -18.22 -57.19 24.51
C ALA A 29 -18.04 -57.88 25.88
N MET A 30 -18.62 -57.29 26.94
CA MET A 30 -18.75 -57.68 28.36
C MET A 30 -17.60 -57.18 29.27
N TRP A 31 -17.84 -56.44 30.35
CA TRP A 31 -18.50 -56.84 31.61
C TRP A 31 -19.24 -55.68 32.35
N LEU A 32 -20.14 -56.05 33.27
CA LEU A 32 -21.14 -55.26 34.04
C LEU A 32 -20.70 -55.11 35.54
N PRO A 33 -21.44 -54.43 36.46
CA PRO A 33 -21.04 -53.20 37.15
C PRO A 33 -20.83 -53.34 38.68
N CYS A 34 -20.27 -52.31 39.33
CA CYS A 34 -20.36 -52.11 40.78
C CYS A 34 -20.75 -50.67 41.13
N CYS A 35 -21.87 -50.52 41.85
CA CYS A 35 -22.38 -49.26 42.41
C CYS A 35 -21.82 -49.01 43.81
N VAL A 36 -21.46 -47.76 44.13
CA VAL A 36 -21.66 -47.12 45.46
C VAL A 36 -21.92 -45.61 45.22
N PRO A 37 -22.91 -44.99 45.87
CA PRO A 37 -23.36 -43.62 45.55
C PRO A 37 -22.73 -42.56 46.46
N ALA A 38 -22.41 -41.38 45.91
CA ALA A 38 -22.18 -40.16 46.69
C ALA A 38 -22.63 -38.92 45.89
N VAL A 39 -23.77 -38.38 46.33
CA VAL A 39 -24.28 -37.00 46.27
C VAL A 39 -23.60 -36.02 45.29
N CYS A 40 -24.25 -35.78 44.16
CA CYS A 40 -24.09 -34.56 43.35
C CYS A 40 -25.49 -34.00 43.05
N ASP A 41 -25.67 -32.69 43.27
CA ASP A 41 -26.87 -31.95 42.90
C ASP A 41 -27.20 -32.13 41.40
N ASP A 42 -28.45 -32.48 41.12
CA ASP A 42 -29.01 -32.83 39.80
C ASP A 42 -28.99 -31.70 38.75
N ALA A 43 -28.45 -30.53 39.05
CA ALA A 43 -28.28 -29.43 38.09
C ALA A 43 -26.88 -29.37 37.45
N ALA A 44 -25.86 -30.01 38.04
CA ALA A 44 -24.49 -29.96 37.53
C ALA A 44 -24.13 -31.13 36.60
N SER A 45 -24.83 -32.28 36.71
CA SER A 45 -24.52 -33.49 35.93
C SER A 45 -25.06 -33.44 34.49
N ALA A 46 -26.13 -32.68 34.24
CA ALA A 46 -26.72 -32.54 32.90
C ALA A 46 -25.89 -31.66 31.95
N TRP A 47 -24.99 -30.81 32.48
CA TRP A 47 -24.11 -29.95 31.67
C TRP A 47 -22.79 -30.64 31.29
N CYS A 48 -22.32 -31.61 32.08
CA CYS A 48 -21.05 -32.30 31.82
C CYS A 48 -21.16 -33.44 30.79
N GLN A 49 -22.33 -34.07 30.61
CA GLN A 49 -22.47 -35.23 29.70
C GLN A 49 -22.64 -34.88 28.21
N ALA A 50 -22.86 -33.61 27.85
CA ALA A 50 -22.94 -33.18 26.45
C ALA A 50 -21.59 -32.73 25.86
N TRP A 51 -20.50 -32.77 26.63
CA TRP A 51 -19.23 -32.09 26.32
C TRP A 51 -18.05 -33.01 26.02
N ASP A 52 -18.20 -34.32 26.22
CA ASP A 52 -17.15 -35.30 25.91
C ASP A 52 -17.09 -35.70 24.42
N ASP A 53 -18.05 -35.27 23.59
CA ASP A 53 -18.03 -35.52 22.13
C ASP A 53 -17.18 -34.51 21.33
N ASP A 54 -16.69 -33.42 21.95
CA ASP A 54 -16.12 -32.26 21.24
C ASP A 54 -14.58 -32.26 21.11
N LEU A 55 -13.91 -33.40 21.37
CA LEU A 55 -12.54 -33.65 20.91
C LEU A 55 -12.49 -34.54 19.66
N ALA A 56 -13.61 -35.13 19.24
CA ALA A 56 -13.69 -35.71 17.91
C ALA A 56 -13.73 -34.54 16.91
N ALA A 57 -12.61 -34.32 16.22
CA ALA A 57 -12.49 -33.27 15.22
C ALA A 57 -13.60 -33.44 14.17
N ILE A 58 -14.67 -32.63 14.28
CA ILE A 58 -15.57 -32.40 13.16
C ILE A 58 -14.68 -31.96 12.00
N THR A 59 -14.70 -32.73 10.92
CA THR A 59 -13.87 -32.40 9.76
C THR A 59 -14.34 -31.06 9.17
N GLU A 60 -13.47 -30.34 8.46
CA GLU A 60 -13.88 -29.13 7.72
C GLU A 60 -15.12 -29.38 6.85
N GLN A 61 -15.17 -30.56 6.22
CA GLN A 61 -16.30 -31.00 5.43
C GLN A 61 -17.58 -31.14 6.27
N GLU A 62 -17.51 -31.81 7.42
CA GLU A 62 -18.64 -31.96 8.32
C GLU A 62 -19.12 -30.60 8.87
N TYR A 63 -18.18 -29.69 9.18
CA TYR A 63 -18.46 -28.34 9.66
C TYR A 63 -19.29 -27.54 8.64
N LEU A 64 -18.94 -27.67 7.34
CA LEU A 64 -19.66 -27.06 6.22
C LEU A 64 -21.01 -27.74 5.95
N GLU A 65 -21.06 -29.08 5.90
CA GLU A 65 -22.28 -29.85 5.62
C GLU A 65 -23.37 -29.59 6.67
N ARG A 66 -22.97 -29.38 7.92
CA ARG A 66 -23.88 -29.01 9.03
C ARG A 66 -24.23 -27.52 9.06
N GLY A 67 -23.65 -26.70 8.19
CA GLY A 67 -23.89 -25.26 8.12
C GLY A 67 -23.42 -24.48 9.36
N LEU A 68 -22.49 -25.05 10.13
CA LEU A 68 -22.01 -24.46 11.38
C LEU A 68 -21.23 -23.16 11.11
N ASN A 69 -20.57 -23.05 9.96
CA ASN A 69 -19.89 -21.84 9.51
C ASN A 69 -20.78 -20.59 9.42
N LYS A 70 -22.11 -20.74 9.35
CA LYS A 70 -23.07 -19.62 9.27
C LYS A 70 -23.69 -19.26 10.62
N THR A 71 -23.63 -20.15 11.59
CA THR A 71 -24.42 -20.08 12.83
C THR A 71 -23.58 -20.13 14.09
N GLN A 72 -22.37 -20.70 14.01
CA GLN A 72 -21.45 -20.82 15.12
C GLN A 72 -20.28 -19.82 14.95
N PRO A 73 -19.88 -19.13 16.02
CA PRO A 73 -18.74 -18.22 15.99
C PRO A 73 -17.42 -18.97 15.86
N PHE A 74 -17.31 -20.17 16.45
CA PHE A 74 -16.14 -21.06 16.38
C PHE A 74 -16.49 -22.48 16.88
N PRO A 75 -15.71 -23.52 16.51
CA PRO A 75 -15.73 -24.80 17.21
C PRO A 75 -15.21 -24.66 18.65
N MET A 76 -15.84 -25.32 19.63
CA MET A 76 -15.42 -25.22 21.04
C MET A 76 -14.00 -25.74 21.29
N ALA A 77 -13.58 -26.78 20.57
CA ALA A 77 -12.21 -27.29 20.61
C ALA A 77 -11.18 -26.19 20.31
N ARG A 78 -11.45 -25.31 19.34
CA ARG A 78 -10.57 -24.19 19.00
C ARG A 78 -10.44 -23.19 20.15
N LEU A 79 -11.54 -22.87 20.84
CA LEU A 79 -11.51 -21.96 21.99
C LEU A 79 -10.64 -22.53 23.12
N HIS A 80 -10.82 -23.82 23.44
CA HIS A 80 -10.03 -24.48 24.48
C HIS A 80 -8.53 -24.52 24.11
N GLN A 81 -8.22 -24.81 22.84
CA GLN A 81 -6.86 -24.79 22.33
C GLN A 81 -6.21 -23.40 22.44
N ASP A 82 -6.92 -22.32 22.10
CA ASP A 82 -6.38 -20.96 22.20
C ASP A 82 -6.11 -20.54 23.65
N TRP A 83 -6.95 -20.95 24.61
CA TRP A 83 -6.66 -20.74 26.02
C TRP A 83 -5.33 -21.42 26.41
N ILE A 84 -5.12 -22.68 26.02
CA ILE A 84 -3.87 -23.39 26.29
C ILE A 84 -2.68 -22.73 25.58
N TYR A 85 -2.84 -22.25 24.35
CA TYR A 85 -1.78 -21.48 23.66
C TYR A 85 -1.33 -20.27 24.44
N GLN A 86 -2.26 -19.59 25.09
CA GLN A 86 -1.96 -18.41 25.89
C GLN A 86 -1.26 -18.80 27.20
N ASP A 87 -1.72 -19.86 27.86
CA ASP A 87 -1.30 -20.21 29.22
C ASP A 87 -0.10 -21.16 29.30
N HIS A 88 0.11 -21.97 28.26
CA HIS A 88 1.16 -23.00 28.19
C HIS A 88 2.07 -22.88 26.96
N GLY A 89 1.54 -22.37 25.84
CA GLY A 89 2.26 -22.29 24.56
C GLY A 89 1.78 -23.36 23.56
N ALA A 90 2.55 -23.54 22.47
CA ALA A 90 2.13 -24.35 21.32
C ALA A 90 2.08 -25.87 21.57
N ASP A 91 2.73 -26.38 22.62
CA ASP A 91 2.71 -27.79 23.03
C ASP A 91 1.44 -28.15 23.81
N TRP A 92 0.27 -27.86 23.22
CA TRP A 92 -1.02 -28.00 23.89
C TRP A 92 -1.42 -29.47 24.09
N GLU A 93 -0.96 -30.38 23.22
CA GLU A 93 -1.27 -31.82 23.27
C GLU A 93 -0.65 -32.50 24.50
N SER A 94 0.37 -31.91 25.13
CA SER A 94 1.01 -32.45 26.34
C SER A 94 0.27 -32.11 27.65
N CYS A 95 -0.79 -31.30 27.58
CA CYS A 95 -1.63 -30.95 28.73
C CYS A 95 -2.68 -32.04 29.02
N PHE A 96 -2.92 -32.31 30.31
CA PHE A 96 -3.91 -33.25 30.83
C PHE A 96 -3.68 -34.71 30.44
N THR A 97 -2.45 -35.09 30.09
CA THR A 97 -2.11 -36.45 29.61
C THR A 97 -1.15 -37.21 30.53
N ASP A 98 -0.44 -36.53 31.43
CA ASP A 98 0.62 -37.14 32.24
C ASP A 98 0.04 -37.91 33.45
N PRO A 99 0.22 -39.25 33.53
CA PRO A 99 -0.32 -40.06 34.63
C PRO A 99 0.52 -39.99 35.91
N ALA A 100 1.69 -39.33 35.89
CA ALA A 100 2.66 -39.34 36.97
C ALA A 100 2.94 -37.96 37.58
N SER A 101 2.80 -36.88 36.80
CA SER A 101 2.99 -35.50 37.27
C SER A 101 1.80 -34.61 36.91
N ALA A 102 1.54 -33.58 37.73
CA ALA A 102 0.58 -32.51 37.46
C ALA A 102 1.25 -31.14 37.34
N ASP A 103 2.58 -31.09 37.19
CA ASP A 103 3.34 -29.83 37.19
C ASP A 103 2.88 -28.87 36.08
N ARG A 104 2.43 -29.41 34.93
CA ARG A 104 1.91 -28.59 33.83
C ARG A 104 0.55 -28.01 34.18
N GLU A 105 -0.36 -28.83 34.67
CA GLU A 105 -1.73 -28.48 35.04
C GLU A 105 -1.76 -27.49 36.19
N ILE A 106 -0.89 -27.67 37.19
CA ILE A 106 -0.70 -26.74 38.31
C ILE A 106 -0.33 -25.36 37.78
N ARG A 107 0.73 -25.25 36.97
CA ARG A 107 1.16 -23.95 36.40
C ARG A 107 0.09 -23.31 35.53
N LEU A 108 -0.59 -24.12 34.73
CA LEU A 108 -1.62 -23.69 33.80
C LEU A 108 -2.84 -23.13 34.54
N VAL A 109 -3.33 -23.81 35.59
CA VAL A 109 -4.43 -23.32 36.42
C VAL A 109 -4.00 -22.11 37.28
N GLU A 110 -2.82 -22.15 37.91
CA GLU A 110 -2.31 -21.01 38.70
C GLU A 110 -2.25 -19.73 37.89
N ARG A 111 -1.81 -19.82 36.63
CA ARG A 111 -1.73 -18.67 35.73
C ARG A 111 -3.10 -18.02 35.52
N VAL A 112 -4.13 -18.82 35.23
CA VAL A 112 -5.51 -18.32 35.06
C VAL A 112 -6.04 -17.73 36.37
N LEU A 113 -5.88 -18.44 37.49
CA LEU A 113 -6.41 -18.01 38.80
C LEU A 113 -5.75 -16.72 39.32
N THR A 114 -4.52 -16.43 38.89
CA THR A 114 -3.80 -15.20 39.23
C THR A 114 -4.39 -13.97 38.55
N GLU A 115 -4.98 -14.14 37.36
CA GLU A 115 -5.64 -13.05 36.63
C GLU A 115 -7.06 -12.75 37.12
N LEU A 116 -7.74 -13.74 37.70
CA LEU A 116 -9.13 -13.61 38.13
C LEU A 116 -9.28 -12.62 39.30
N GLU A 117 -10.37 -11.84 39.27
CA GLU A 117 -10.75 -10.98 40.38
C GLU A 117 -10.81 -11.77 41.70
N GLN A 118 -10.26 -11.20 42.77
CA GLN A 118 -10.23 -11.85 44.09
C GLN A 118 -11.51 -11.51 44.88
N GLY A 119 -11.94 -12.45 45.71
CA GLY A 119 -13.05 -12.22 46.66
C GLY A 119 -14.46 -12.42 46.07
N THR A 120 -14.58 -12.88 44.83
CA THR A 120 -15.87 -13.34 44.28
C THR A 120 -16.14 -14.79 44.70
N ASP A 121 -17.41 -15.15 44.92
CA ASP A 121 -17.79 -16.53 45.32
C ASP A 121 -17.25 -17.58 44.33
N LYS A 122 -17.35 -17.28 43.03
CA LYS A 122 -16.86 -18.18 41.95
C LYS A 122 -15.35 -18.36 41.99
N SER A 123 -14.59 -17.27 42.09
CA SER A 123 -13.13 -17.34 42.08
C SER A 123 -12.57 -17.96 43.37
N THR A 124 -13.24 -17.75 44.51
CA THR A 124 -12.93 -18.42 45.78
C THR A 124 -13.11 -19.92 45.64
N ARG A 125 -14.25 -20.37 45.09
CA ARG A 125 -14.53 -21.79 44.89
C ARG A 125 -13.51 -22.47 43.97
N LEU A 126 -13.10 -21.82 42.88
CA LEU A 126 -12.08 -22.37 41.99
C LEU A 126 -10.72 -22.51 42.68
N ARG A 127 -10.34 -21.56 43.54
CA ARG A 127 -9.10 -21.63 44.33
C ARG A 127 -9.14 -22.73 45.39
N GLU A 128 -10.31 -23.00 45.99
CA GLU A 128 -10.50 -24.15 46.89
C GLU A 128 -10.29 -25.48 46.15
N ILE A 129 -10.95 -25.66 45.00
CA ILE A 129 -10.80 -26.88 44.18
C ILE A 129 -9.33 -27.05 43.74
N PHE A 130 -8.67 -25.97 43.36
CA PHE A 130 -7.24 -25.98 43.06
C PHE A 130 -6.40 -26.48 44.24
N ALA A 131 -6.62 -25.93 45.44
CA ALA A 131 -5.91 -26.36 46.65
C ALA A 131 -6.20 -27.83 47.01
N GLU A 132 -7.43 -28.31 46.81
CA GLU A 132 -7.82 -29.70 47.00
C GLU A 132 -7.08 -30.65 46.04
N LEU A 133 -6.96 -30.30 44.76
CA LEU A 133 -6.24 -31.12 43.76
C LEU A 133 -4.73 -31.16 44.03
N VAL A 134 -4.13 -30.01 44.37
CA VAL A 134 -2.71 -29.92 44.73
C VAL A 134 -2.41 -30.72 45.99
N SER A 135 -3.16 -30.50 47.07
CA SER A 135 -2.94 -31.21 48.34
C SER A 135 -3.26 -32.70 48.26
N GLY A 136 -4.20 -33.09 47.40
CA GLY A 136 -4.55 -34.47 47.11
C GLY A 136 -3.56 -35.23 46.23
N GLY A 137 -2.56 -34.54 45.63
CA GLY A 137 -1.59 -35.18 44.74
C GLY A 137 -2.20 -35.80 43.48
N ALA A 138 -3.24 -35.16 42.93
CA ALA A 138 -3.90 -35.63 41.71
C ALA A 138 -2.92 -35.59 40.51
N ALA A 139 -2.78 -36.70 39.78
CA ALA A 139 -1.95 -36.77 38.57
C ALA A 139 -2.49 -35.83 37.47
N GLY A 140 -1.64 -35.37 36.54
CA GLY A 140 -2.03 -34.43 35.48
C GLY A 140 -3.14 -34.96 34.56
N ALA A 141 -3.19 -36.27 34.35
CA ALA A 141 -4.26 -36.96 33.62
C ALA A 141 -5.60 -37.05 34.38
N ASP A 142 -5.70 -36.57 35.62
CA ASP A 142 -6.96 -36.49 36.35
C ASP A 142 -7.91 -35.50 35.64
N PRO A 143 -9.11 -35.92 35.21
CA PRO A 143 -10.03 -35.07 34.45
C PRO A 143 -10.47 -33.81 35.21
N ARG A 144 -10.35 -33.80 36.54
CA ARG A 144 -10.66 -32.63 37.36
C ARG A 144 -9.74 -31.44 37.08
N TRP A 145 -8.48 -31.68 36.67
CA TRP A 145 -7.57 -30.60 36.26
C TRP A 145 -8.11 -29.87 35.03
N ARG A 146 -8.56 -30.63 34.02
CA ARG A 146 -9.15 -30.07 32.80
C ARG A 146 -10.44 -29.31 33.10
N ALA A 147 -11.33 -29.89 33.91
CA ALA A 147 -12.58 -29.24 34.30
C ALA A 147 -12.32 -27.91 35.03
N LEU A 148 -11.44 -27.92 36.05
CA LEU A 148 -11.05 -26.73 36.81
C LEU A 148 -10.47 -25.64 35.91
N TYR A 149 -9.56 -26.01 35.01
CA TYR A 149 -8.97 -25.06 34.08
C TYR A 149 -10.01 -24.42 33.15
N LEU A 150 -10.91 -25.21 32.57
CA LEU A 150 -11.93 -24.69 31.67
C LEU A 150 -12.92 -23.78 32.40
N ASP A 151 -13.31 -24.11 33.63
CA ASP A 151 -14.17 -23.26 34.45
C ASP A 151 -13.50 -21.94 34.83
N ALA A 152 -12.21 -21.99 35.21
CA ALA A 152 -11.41 -20.79 35.46
C ALA A 152 -11.26 -19.93 34.20
N CYS A 153 -11.02 -20.54 33.04
CA CYS A 153 -10.93 -19.84 31.76
C CYS A 153 -12.26 -19.18 31.36
N ARG A 154 -13.41 -19.81 31.59
CA ARG A 154 -14.72 -19.19 31.34
C ARG A 154 -14.94 -17.95 32.19
N LEU A 155 -14.56 -18.00 33.47
CA LEU A 155 -14.67 -16.83 34.35
C LEU A 155 -13.73 -15.72 33.87
N ARG A 156 -12.48 -16.04 33.54
CA ARG A 156 -11.49 -15.07 33.00
C ARG A 156 -11.99 -14.44 31.71
N ARG A 157 -12.55 -15.24 30.80
CA ARG A 157 -13.17 -14.77 29.57
C ARG A 157 -14.32 -13.81 29.83
N SER A 158 -15.20 -14.12 30.78
CA SER A 158 -16.31 -13.25 31.15
C SER A 158 -15.81 -11.89 31.67
N GLU A 159 -14.75 -11.88 32.49
CA GLU A 159 -14.14 -10.66 33.01
C GLU A 159 -13.47 -9.83 31.89
N ARG A 160 -12.69 -10.47 31.01
CA ARG A 160 -12.05 -9.80 29.86
C ARG A 160 -13.06 -9.23 28.86
N LEU A 161 -14.09 -10.01 28.51
CA LEU A 161 -15.12 -9.56 27.56
C LEU A 161 -16.07 -8.52 28.16
N ALA A 162 -16.12 -8.36 29.49
CA ALA A 162 -16.80 -7.22 30.10
C ALA A 162 -16.15 -5.88 29.68
N VAL A 163 -14.82 -5.85 29.51
CA VAL A 163 -14.07 -4.68 29.00
C VAL A 163 -14.39 -4.42 27.53
N LEU A 164 -14.46 -5.46 26.69
CA LEU A 164 -14.92 -5.29 25.32
C LEU A 164 -16.35 -4.70 25.30
N ARG A 165 -17.25 -5.25 26.12
CA ARG A 165 -18.66 -4.81 26.20
C ARG A 165 -18.86 -3.39 26.70
N SER A 166 -17.89 -2.80 27.41
CA SER A 166 -17.95 -1.38 27.77
C SER A 166 -17.67 -0.46 26.57
N HIS A 167 -17.05 -0.99 25.52
CA HIS A 167 -16.79 -0.27 24.27
C HIS A 167 -17.82 -0.62 23.19
N THR A 168 -18.07 -1.91 22.96
CA THR A 168 -19.05 -2.39 21.99
C THR A 168 -19.55 -3.79 22.32
N GLN A 169 -20.80 -4.06 21.95
CA GLN A 169 -21.41 -5.40 22.06
C GLN A 169 -21.63 -6.07 20.70
N GLN A 170 -21.38 -5.34 19.61
CA GLN A 170 -21.68 -5.77 18.26
C GLN A 170 -20.47 -5.51 17.36
N ILE A 171 -20.07 -6.52 16.59
CA ILE A 171 -18.90 -6.46 15.72
C ILE A 171 -19.31 -6.99 14.35
N VAL A 172 -19.05 -6.21 13.30
CA VAL A 172 -19.18 -6.65 11.92
C VAL A 172 -17.83 -7.14 11.44
N PHE A 173 -17.79 -8.27 10.72
CA PHE A 173 -16.55 -8.80 10.15
C PHE A 173 -16.84 -9.60 8.89
N THR A 174 -15.80 -9.90 8.11
CA THR A 174 -15.91 -10.66 6.87
C THR A 174 -15.30 -12.06 7.02
N LYS A 175 -15.89 -13.01 6.30
CA LYS A 175 -15.25 -14.30 5.98
C LYS A 175 -14.91 -14.32 4.50
N HIS A 176 -13.63 -14.39 4.15
CA HIS A 176 -13.15 -14.50 2.77
C HIS A 176 -11.74 -15.14 2.71
N TYR A 177 -11.26 -15.46 1.51
CA TYR A 177 -9.88 -15.91 1.30
C TYR A 177 -8.84 -14.86 1.73
N PHE A 178 -7.58 -15.21 1.83
CA PHE A 178 -6.54 -14.26 2.22
C PHE A 178 -6.26 -13.20 1.13
N LEU A 179 -6.54 -11.92 1.41
CA LEU A 179 -6.37 -10.81 0.47
C LEU A 179 -4.91 -10.35 0.36
N SER A 180 -4.22 -10.74 -0.71
CA SER A 180 -2.90 -10.20 -1.09
C SER A 180 -2.54 -10.52 -2.54
N GLY A 181 -1.47 -9.91 -3.04
CA GLY A 181 -0.71 -10.44 -4.18
C GLY A 181 0.00 -11.75 -3.82
N VAL A 182 0.73 -12.36 -4.76
CA VAL A 182 1.45 -13.62 -4.49
C VAL A 182 2.52 -13.42 -3.43
N VAL A 183 3.38 -12.40 -3.59
CA VAL A 183 4.48 -12.09 -2.66
C VAL A 183 4.38 -10.70 -2.03
N HIS A 184 3.25 -10.00 -2.15
CA HIS A 184 3.17 -8.58 -1.81
C HIS A 184 1.85 -8.22 -1.12
N TYR A 185 1.86 -7.17 -0.29
CA TYR A 185 0.68 -6.70 0.44
C TYR A 185 -0.35 -5.97 -0.44
N SER A 186 0.05 -5.45 -1.60
CA SER A 186 -0.87 -4.77 -2.54
C SER A 186 -1.46 -5.75 -3.57
N TRP A 187 -1.92 -5.24 -4.73
CA TRP A 187 -2.42 -6.04 -5.86
C TRP A 187 -3.67 -6.85 -5.55
N THR A 188 -4.57 -6.27 -4.74
CA THR A 188 -5.81 -6.93 -4.33
C THR A 188 -7.03 -6.43 -5.10
N ASP A 189 -6.82 -5.57 -6.11
CA ASP A 189 -7.85 -4.96 -6.95
C ASP A 189 -8.46 -5.93 -7.96
N HIS A 190 -7.65 -6.88 -8.46
CA HIS A 190 -8.02 -8.02 -9.33
C HIS A 190 -8.95 -7.63 -10.47
N ILE A 191 -8.44 -6.83 -11.40
CA ILE A 191 -9.24 -6.15 -12.42
C ILE A 191 -9.42 -7.06 -13.65
N THR A 192 -10.65 -7.18 -14.14
CA THR A 192 -11.01 -8.12 -15.21
C THR A 192 -10.26 -7.93 -16.55
N ASP A 193 -9.75 -6.73 -16.84
CA ASP A 193 -9.04 -6.42 -18.09
C ASP A 193 -7.55 -6.09 -17.91
N GLU A 194 -6.97 -6.40 -16.75
CA GLU A 194 -5.57 -6.14 -16.44
C GLU A 194 -4.59 -6.83 -17.41
N GLN A 195 -3.40 -6.23 -17.56
CA GLN A 195 -2.36 -6.78 -18.46
C GLN A 195 -1.73 -8.05 -17.91
N TYR A 196 -1.72 -8.18 -16.59
CA TYR A 196 -1.10 -9.27 -15.88
C TYR A 196 -1.88 -9.53 -14.60
N SER A 197 -2.45 -10.74 -14.48
CA SER A 197 -3.15 -11.16 -13.28
C SER A 197 -2.22 -11.95 -12.38
N GLU A 198 -2.06 -11.47 -11.15
CA GLU A 198 -1.30 -12.13 -10.11
C GLU A 198 -2.19 -12.21 -8.89
N ARG A 199 -2.41 -13.43 -8.39
CA ARG A 199 -3.34 -13.69 -7.31
C ARG A 199 -2.71 -14.62 -6.32
N ASN A 200 -2.94 -14.37 -5.03
CA ASN A 200 -2.53 -15.29 -3.99
C ASN A 200 -3.02 -16.72 -4.29
N VAL A 201 -2.24 -17.73 -3.89
CA VAL A 201 -2.62 -19.15 -4.08
C VAL A 201 -3.93 -19.53 -3.38
N ASP A 202 -4.31 -18.81 -2.33
CA ASP A 202 -5.54 -19.00 -1.59
C ASP A 202 -6.74 -18.32 -2.28
N TYR A 203 -6.52 -17.56 -3.36
CA TYR A 203 -7.58 -16.84 -4.06
C TYR A 203 -8.72 -17.77 -4.48
N ARG A 204 -9.90 -17.53 -3.91
CA ARG A 204 -11.13 -18.22 -4.26
C ARG A 204 -12.34 -17.34 -4.03
N MET A 205 -13.40 -17.61 -4.78
CA MET A 205 -14.72 -17.04 -4.49
C MET A 205 -15.33 -17.68 -3.24
N GLY A 206 -16.38 -17.05 -2.71
CA GLY A 206 -17.05 -17.48 -1.50
C GLY A 206 -16.69 -16.56 -0.34
N ALA A 207 -17.58 -15.64 -0.04
CA ALA A 207 -17.44 -14.73 1.08
C ALA A 207 -18.76 -14.47 1.79
N SER A 208 -18.68 -13.92 2.99
CA SER A 208 -19.86 -13.49 3.74
C SER A 208 -19.54 -12.35 4.70
N LEU A 209 -20.52 -11.50 4.94
CA LEU A 209 -20.51 -10.45 5.96
C LEU A 209 -21.31 -10.95 7.16
N HIS A 210 -20.74 -10.83 8.35
CA HIS A 210 -21.32 -11.34 9.58
C HIS A 210 -21.45 -10.27 10.65
N LEU A 211 -22.39 -10.48 11.56
CA LEU A 211 -22.56 -9.73 12.79
C LEU A 211 -22.34 -10.68 13.97
N LEU A 212 -21.35 -10.36 14.79
CA LEU A 212 -21.08 -11.01 16.06
C LEU A 212 -21.67 -10.20 17.21
N ARG A 213 -22.27 -10.87 18.19
CA ARG A 213 -22.76 -10.25 19.44
C ARG A 213 -22.07 -10.87 20.65
N VAL A 214 -21.67 -10.02 21.60
CA VAL A 214 -21.02 -10.44 22.85
C VAL A 214 -22.01 -10.36 24.01
N GLY A 215 -22.30 -11.52 24.60
CA GLY A 215 -23.22 -11.69 25.72
C GLY A 215 -22.60 -11.35 27.07
N ALA A 216 -23.45 -11.26 28.10
CA ALA A 216 -23.04 -10.79 29.43
C ALA A 216 -22.11 -11.77 30.18
N HIS A 217 -22.06 -13.04 29.77
CA HIS A 217 -21.26 -14.08 30.40
C HIS A 217 -20.04 -14.48 29.56
N GLY A 218 -19.68 -13.66 28.57
CA GLY A 218 -18.58 -13.94 27.65
C GLY A 218 -18.94 -14.92 26.53
N ASP A 219 -20.21 -15.31 26.41
CA ASP A 219 -20.74 -16.01 25.26
C ASP A 219 -20.74 -15.10 24.02
N VAL A 220 -20.60 -15.70 22.85
CA VAL A 220 -20.65 -14.99 21.57
C VAL A 220 -21.64 -15.69 20.65
N SER A 221 -22.38 -14.90 19.88
CA SER A 221 -23.32 -15.41 18.87
C SER A 221 -23.05 -14.78 17.51
N LEU A 222 -23.43 -15.49 16.45
CA LEU A 222 -23.13 -15.13 15.06
C LEU A 222 -24.42 -15.03 14.22
N GLU A 223 -24.52 -13.98 13.41
CA GLU A 223 -25.57 -13.79 12.40
C GLU A 223 -24.91 -13.50 11.04
N THR A 224 -25.28 -14.24 10.00
CA THR A 224 -24.86 -13.91 8.63
C THR A 224 -25.72 -12.76 8.09
N LEU A 225 -25.12 -11.61 7.81
CA LEU A 225 -25.80 -10.43 7.25
C LEU A 225 -25.96 -10.53 5.74
N LEU A 226 -24.91 -10.98 5.05
CA LEU A 226 -24.88 -11.12 3.60
C LEU A 226 -24.00 -12.30 3.22
N ASN A 227 -24.48 -13.12 2.28
CA ASN A 227 -23.74 -14.27 1.76
C ASN A 227 -23.48 -14.09 0.26
N ALA A 228 -22.23 -14.28 -0.16
CA ALA A 228 -21.77 -14.18 -1.54
C ALA A 228 -21.02 -15.46 -1.92
N PRO A 229 -21.72 -16.58 -2.19
CA PRO A 229 -21.10 -17.88 -2.43
C PRO A 229 -20.26 -17.93 -3.72
N THR A 230 -20.56 -17.05 -4.69
CA THR A 230 -19.83 -16.93 -5.96
C THR A 230 -18.95 -15.68 -6.03
N GLY A 231 -18.99 -14.84 -5.00
CA GLY A 231 -18.36 -13.53 -4.98
C GLY A 231 -17.41 -13.35 -3.81
N VAL A 232 -16.96 -12.11 -3.63
CA VAL A 232 -16.07 -11.70 -2.53
C VAL A 232 -16.63 -10.42 -1.92
N ILE A 233 -16.75 -10.39 -0.60
CA ILE A 233 -17.08 -9.20 0.19
C ILE A 233 -15.84 -8.86 1.02
N ARG A 234 -15.47 -7.58 1.06
CA ARG A 234 -14.30 -7.10 1.81
C ARG A 234 -14.48 -5.66 2.28
N ASP A 235 -13.61 -5.27 3.20
CA ASP A 235 -13.41 -3.93 3.73
C ASP A 235 -14.67 -3.26 4.30
N PRO A 236 -15.40 -3.89 5.25
CA PRO A 236 -16.54 -3.24 5.87
C PRO A 236 -16.11 -2.02 6.70
N ASN A 237 -16.92 -0.96 6.66
CA ASN A 237 -16.78 0.24 7.48
C ASN A 237 -18.16 0.72 7.96
N VAL A 238 -18.23 1.18 9.20
CA VAL A 238 -19.49 1.55 9.87
C VAL A 238 -19.61 3.06 9.99
N SER A 239 -20.79 3.60 9.65
CA SER A 239 -21.10 5.03 9.79
C SER A 239 -21.08 5.46 11.27
N TYR A 240 -20.80 6.74 11.52
CA TYR A 240 -20.67 7.27 12.89
C TYR A 240 -21.93 7.11 13.74
N ASP A 241 -23.09 7.11 13.09
CA ASP A 241 -24.40 6.92 13.69
C ASP A 241 -24.85 5.46 13.72
N ASP A 242 -24.00 4.50 13.36
CA ASP A 242 -24.25 3.04 13.29
C ASP A 242 -25.41 2.56 12.42
N THR A 243 -26.00 3.45 11.61
CA THR A 243 -27.14 3.11 10.76
C THR A 243 -26.76 2.45 9.43
N ARG A 244 -25.50 2.60 8.99
CA ARG A 244 -25.02 2.14 7.67
C ARG A 244 -23.68 1.42 7.75
N ILE A 245 -23.55 0.40 6.91
CA ILE A 245 -22.28 -0.31 6.66
C ILE A 245 -21.93 -0.12 5.18
N VAL A 246 -20.77 0.45 4.87
CA VAL A 246 -20.21 0.46 3.51
C VAL A 246 -19.18 -0.66 3.37
N PHE A 247 -19.13 -1.33 2.23
CA PHE A 247 -18.17 -2.40 1.94
C PHE A 247 -17.92 -2.51 0.44
N ALA A 248 -16.87 -3.21 0.04
CA ALA A 248 -16.60 -3.54 -1.35
C ALA A 248 -17.01 -4.99 -1.65
N MET A 249 -17.58 -5.22 -2.84
CA MET A 249 -18.01 -6.55 -3.27
C MET A 249 -17.87 -6.73 -4.78
N ARG A 250 -17.51 -7.94 -5.18
CA ARG A 250 -17.67 -8.47 -6.54
C ARG A 250 -18.53 -9.74 -6.48
N HIS A 251 -19.35 -9.98 -7.49
CA HIS A 251 -20.28 -11.10 -7.57
C HIS A 251 -19.66 -12.38 -8.15
N ASN A 252 -18.64 -12.21 -8.99
CA ASN A 252 -17.88 -13.28 -9.61
C ASN A 252 -16.49 -12.78 -10.06
N ASP A 253 -15.73 -13.66 -10.68
CA ASP A 253 -14.34 -13.43 -11.06
C ASP A 253 -14.09 -13.28 -12.57
N THR A 254 -15.13 -13.45 -13.39
CA THR A 254 -15.03 -13.52 -14.85
C THR A 254 -15.39 -12.22 -15.55
N ASP A 255 -16.45 -11.56 -15.11
CA ASP A 255 -17.07 -10.41 -15.78
C ASP A 255 -17.62 -9.38 -14.78
N ASP A 256 -17.04 -9.33 -13.58
CA ASP A 256 -17.34 -8.34 -12.56
C ASP A 256 -16.07 -7.93 -11.81
N ASP A 257 -16.03 -6.71 -11.28
CA ASP A 257 -14.92 -6.14 -10.52
C ASP A 257 -15.42 -5.69 -9.13
N TYR A 258 -14.53 -5.26 -8.22
CA TYR A 258 -15.00 -4.76 -6.93
C TYR A 258 -15.70 -3.41 -7.08
N HIS A 259 -16.88 -3.31 -6.50
CA HIS A 259 -17.65 -2.07 -6.40
C HIS A 259 -18.13 -1.84 -4.98
N LEU A 260 -18.46 -0.59 -4.65
CA LEU A 260 -18.90 -0.22 -3.32
C LEU A 260 -20.41 -0.44 -3.16
N TYR A 261 -20.79 -0.91 -1.97
CA TYR A 261 -22.16 -1.15 -1.55
C TYR A 261 -22.39 -0.55 -0.17
N VAL A 262 -23.61 -0.08 0.07
CA VAL A 262 -24.07 0.40 1.37
C VAL A 262 -25.24 -0.46 1.82
N MET A 263 -25.13 -1.00 3.03
CA MET A 263 -26.19 -1.70 3.74
C MET A 263 -26.81 -0.78 4.79
N ASP A 264 -28.13 -0.69 4.81
CA ASP A 264 -28.88 -0.16 5.94
C ASP A 264 -28.96 -1.23 7.04
N VAL A 265 -28.50 -0.88 8.24
CA VAL A 265 -28.31 -1.84 9.34
C VAL A 265 -29.64 -2.39 9.84
N THR A 266 -30.70 -1.60 9.84
CA THR A 266 -32.02 -1.99 10.38
C THR A 266 -32.80 -2.85 9.39
N THR A 267 -32.90 -2.40 8.15
CA THR A 267 -33.69 -3.05 7.10
C THR A 267 -32.95 -4.16 6.38
N ARG A 268 -31.63 -4.25 6.55
CA ARG A 268 -30.71 -5.15 5.82
C ARG A 268 -30.69 -4.91 4.31
N ARG A 269 -31.26 -3.80 3.83
CA ARG A 269 -31.27 -3.47 2.40
C ARG A 269 -29.85 -3.08 1.96
N VAL A 270 -29.37 -3.71 0.90
CA VAL A 270 -28.08 -3.43 0.26
C VAL A 270 -28.29 -2.65 -1.03
N ARG A 271 -27.49 -1.61 -1.27
CA ARG A 271 -27.48 -0.79 -2.50
C ARG A 271 -26.05 -0.63 -3.01
N GLN A 272 -25.82 -0.92 -4.29
CA GLN A 272 -24.57 -0.62 -4.99
C GLN A 272 -24.47 0.90 -5.24
N ILE A 273 -23.29 1.48 -5.05
CA ILE A 273 -23.05 2.94 -5.18
C ILE A 273 -21.93 3.30 -6.15
N THR A 274 -21.11 2.34 -6.59
CA THR A 274 -20.17 2.53 -7.70
C THR A 274 -20.31 1.41 -8.73
N SER A 275 -19.90 1.68 -9.97
CA SER A 275 -20.00 0.71 -11.06
C SER A 275 -18.96 0.97 -12.16
N GLY A 276 -18.73 -0.04 -12.99
CA GLY A 276 -17.98 0.04 -14.24
C GLY A 276 -17.04 -1.14 -14.38
N LEU A 277 -17.17 -1.89 -15.48
CA LEU A 277 -16.31 -3.05 -15.72
C LEU A 277 -14.89 -2.60 -16.10
N GLY A 278 -13.87 -3.33 -15.68
CA GLY A 278 -12.46 -3.00 -15.85
C GLY A 278 -11.94 -1.97 -14.84
N VAL A 279 -12.68 -1.64 -13.78
CA VAL A 279 -12.19 -0.79 -12.69
C VAL A 279 -12.64 -1.34 -11.35
N SER A 280 -11.84 -1.15 -10.32
CA SER A 280 -12.03 -1.76 -9.01
C SER A 280 -12.03 -0.67 -7.95
N ASP A 281 -13.05 -0.68 -7.09
CA ASP A 281 -13.25 0.26 -5.98
C ASP A 281 -13.28 -0.55 -4.66
N THR A 282 -12.33 -0.30 -3.76
CA THR A 282 -12.09 -1.08 -2.53
C THR A 282 -11.79 -0.19 -1.32
N GLU A 283 -11.70 -0.79 -0.12
CA GLU A 283 -11.27 -0.10 1.11
C GLU A 283 -12.05 1.19 1.46
N PRO A 284 -13.41 1.19 1.46
CA PRO A 284 -14.19 2.37 1.74
C PRO A 284 -14.15 2.80 3.21
N CYS A 285 -14.24 4.11 3.45
CA CYS A 285 -14.30 4.71 4.77
C CYS A 285 -15.25 5.93 4.78
N PHE A 286 -16.13 6.02 5.79
CA PHE A 286 -16.99 7.18 5.96
C PHE A 286 -16.21 8.41 6.44
N LEU A 287 -16.33 9.52 5.70
CA LEU A 287 -15.83 10.83 6.08
C LEU A 287 -16.79 11.54 7.05
N PRO A 288 -16.31 12.48 7.88
CA PRO A 288 -17.15 13.20 8.85
C PRO A 288 -18.36 13.93 8.24
N ASN A 289 -18.28 14.29 6.96
CA ASN A 289 -19.34 14.97 6.22
C ASN A 289 -20.39 14.03 5.62
N GLY A 290 -20.24 12.71 5.79
CA GLY A 290 -21.11 11.69 5.21
C GLY A 290 -20.70 11.21 3.81
N ASP A 291 -19.66 11.81 3.21
CA ASP A 291 -19.04 11.28 1.98
C ASP A 291 -18.27 9.99 2.29
N ILE A 292 -17.85 9.29 1.25
CA ILE A 292 -17.06 8.07 1.34
C ILE A 292 -15.73 8.31 0.63
N VAL A 293 -14.62 8.05 1.33
CA VAL A 293 -13.27 7.95 0.72
C VAL A 293 -12.95 6.48 0.51
N PHE A 294 -12.29 6.15 -0.59
CA PHE A 294 -12.00 4.76 -0.97
C PHE A 294 -10.80 4.69 -1.92
N VAL A 295 -10.32 3.47 -2.16
CA VAL A 295 -9.22 3.17 -3.10
C VAL A 295 -9.81 2.75 -4.44
N SER A 296 -9.29 3.27 -5.55
CA SER A 296 -9.79 2.93 -6.89
C SER A 296 -8.70 2.89 -7.96
N SER A 297 -8.83 1.95 -8.90
CA SER A 297 -7.93 1.75 -10.04
C SER A 297 -8.22 2.68 -11.24
N ARG A 298 -9.21 3.57 -11.12
CA ARG A 298 -9.65 4.49 -12.20
C ARG A 298 -8.57 5.46 -12.70
N CYS A 299 -7.42 5.55 -12.02
CA CYS A 299 -6.29 6.37 -12.47
C CYS A 299 -5.57 5.81 -13.69
N ILE A 300 -5.71 4.51 -13.96
CA ILE A 300 -5.05 3.79 -15.05
C ILE A 300 -3.54 4.06 -15.06
N GLN A 301 -2.86 3.51 -14.06
CA GLN A 301 -1.41 3.58 -13.88
C GLN A 301 -0.90 2.17 -13.55
N LEU A 302 0.40 1.93 -13.74
CA LEU A 302 1.06 0.69 -13.35
C LEU A 302 2.18 0.92 -12.33
N THR A 303 2.48 -0.11 -11.54
CA THR A 303 3.58 -0.13 -10.58
C THR A 303 4.94 -0.16 -11.31
N ASP A 304 5.89 0.71 -11.02
CA ASP A 304 7.15 0.86 -11.81
C ASP A 304 8.02 -0.37 -11.81
N CYS A 305 8.04 -1.09 -10.70
CA CYS A 305 8.79 -2.33 -10.58
C CYS A 305 8.08 -3.56 -11.10
N TRP A 306 6.80 -3.48 -11.48
CA TRP A 306 5.99 -4.67 -11.80
C TRP A 306 4.84 -4.42 -12.78
N ARG A 307 4.11 -5.46 -13.18
CA ARG A 307 3.05 -5.33 -14.20
C ARG A 307 1.67 -4.97 -13.65
N GLN A 308 1.59 -4.67 -12.35
CA GLN A 308 0.34 -4.56 -11.64
C GLN A 308 -0.27 -3.17 -11.69
N ALA A 309 -1.59 -3.13 -11.83
CA ALA A 309 -2.38 -1.91 -11.83
C ALA A 309 -2.29 -1.19 -10.48
N VAL A 310 -2.27 0.14 -10.53
CA VAL A 310 -2.20 1.01 -9.35
C VAL A 310 -3.60 1.50 -8.99
N SER A 311 -3.84 1.60 -7.69
CA SER A 311 -5.03 2.25 -7.13
C SER A 311 -4.66 3.45 -6.26
N ASN A 312 -5.51 4.47 -6.30
CA ASN A 312 -5.33 5.76 -5.64
C ASN A 312 -6.58 6.14 -4.84
N LEU A 313 -6.51 7.20 -4.03
CA LEU A 313 -7.65 7.65 -3.24
C LEU A 313 -8.66 8.44 -4.08
N TYR A 314 -9.94 8.08 -3.95
CA TYR A 314 -11.10 8.71 -4.57
C TYR A 314 -12.17 9.00 -3.51
N THR A 315 -13.13 9.84 -3.85
CA THR A 315 -14.30 10.09 -3.02
C THR A 315 -15.57 10.30 -3.84
N CYS A 316 -16.71 9.94 -3.26
CA CYS A 316 -18.06 10.25 -3.71
C CYS A 316 -18.93 10.61 -2.50
N ASP A 317 -20.10 11.18 -2.73
CA ASP A 317 -21.07 11.36 -1.65
C ASP A 317 -21.65 10.01 -1.17
N GLY A 318 -22.42 10.03 -0.07
CA GLY A 318 -23.02 8.81 0.49
C GLY A 318 -23.99 8.06 -0.45
N ASP A 319 -24.37 8.65 -1.58
CA ASP A 319 -25.20 8.03 -2.61
C ASP A 319 -24.42 7.54 -3.83
N GLY A 320 -23.12 7.84 -3.93
CA GLY A 320 -22.25 7.46 -5.05
C GLY A 320 -22.05 8.57 -6.09
N ARG A 321 -22.61 9.77 -5.88
CA ARG A 321 -22.48 10.90 -6.82
C ARG A 321 -21.14 11.60 -6.68
N TYR A 322 -20.80 12.38 -7.71
CA TYR A 322 -19.62 13.26 -7.73
C TYR A 322 -18.29 12.53 -7.50
N LEU A 323 -18.18 11.30 -8.00
CA LEU A 323 -16.97 10.49 -7.93
C LEU A 323 -15.80 11.25 -8.56
N ARG A 324 -14.72 11.44 -7.78
CA ARG A 324 -13.53 12.21 -8.16
C ARG A 324 -12.28 11.75 -7.43
N ARG A 325 -11.11 11.99 -8.01
CA ARG A 325 -9.80 11.60 -7.46
C ARG A 325 -9.32 12.59 -6.39
N LEU A 326 -8.68 12.08 -5.35
CA LEU A 326 -8.07 12.86 -4.26
C LEU A 326 -6.53 12.74 -4.26
N GLY A 327 -5.99 11.53 -4.45
CA GLY A 327 -4.54 11.27 -4.49
C GLY A 327 -4.03 11.13 -5.92
N TYR A 328 -2.87 11.71 -6.24
CA TYR A 328 -2.23 11.65 -7.57
C TYR A 328 -0.84 11.02 -7.46
N ASP A 329 -0.83 9.82 -6.92
CA ASP A 329 0.37 9.10 -6.53
C ASP A 329 0.88 8.22 -7.66
N GLN A 330 2.20 8.09 -7.77
CA GLN A 330 2.88 7.25 -8.76
C GLN A 330 2.37 5.80 -8.69
N VAL A 331 2.24 5.30 -7.46
CA VAL A 331 1.82 3.93 -7.15
C VAL A 331 0.78 3.86 -6.06
N HIS A 332 0.54 2.63 -5.60
CA HIS A 332 -0.48 2.25 -4.65
C HIS A 332 -0.50 3.13 -3.39
N THR A 333 -1.69 3.65 -3.12
CA THR A 333 -2.09 4.14 -1.80
C THR A 333 -3.22 3.28 -1.28
N ASN A 334 -3.15 2.87 -0.02
CA ASN A 334 -4.04 1.85 0.53
C ASN A 334 -4.53 2.20 1.93
N TYR A 335 -5.65 1.60 2.26
CA TYR A 335 -6.30 1.53 3.56
C TYR A 335 -6.57 2.90 4.21
N PRO A 336 -7.35 3.79 3.56
CA PRO A 336 -7.69 5.09 4.13
C PRO A 336 -8.56 4.92 5.39
N GLN A 337 -8.20 5.61 6.48
CA GLN A 337 -8.97 5.66 7.72
C GLN A 337 -9.04 7.10 8.25
N VAL A 338 -10.11 7.46 8.96
CA VAL A 338 -10.26 8.80 9.55
C VAL A 338 -9.71 8.81 10.98
N LEU A 339 -8.86 9.78 11.28
CA LEU A 339 -8.31 10.06 12.62
C LEU A 339 -9.27 10.94 13.44
N ASP A 340 -9.07 10.97 14.76
CA ASP A 340 -9.88 11.79 15.69
C ASP A 340 -9.83 13.30 15.41
N ASP A 341 -8.78 13.77 14.71
CA ASP A 341 -8.65 15.16 14.28
C ASP A 341 -9.29 15.47 12.91
N GLY A 342 -9.95 14.49 12.31
CA GLY A 342 -10.66 14.60 11.03
C GLY A 342 -9.77 14.45 9.79
N ARG A 343 -8.46 14.21 9.93
CA ARG A 343 -7.60 13.85 8.79
C ARG A 343 -7.80 12.40 8.37
N VAL A 344 -7.57 12.12 7.10
CA VAL A 344 -7.52 10.77 6.55
C VAL A 344 -6.07 10.30 6.56
N ILE A 345 -5.79 9.17 7.22
CA ILE A 345 -4.50 8.48 7.20
C ILE A 345 -4.53 7.33 6.20
N TYR A 346 -3.41 7.06 5.53
CA TYR A 346 -3.27 5.98 4.55
C TYR A 346 -1.80 5.57 4.39
N THR A 347 -1.57 4.37 3.86
CA THR A 347 -0.23 3.93 3.44
C THR A 347 0.02 4.38 2.02
N ARG A 348 1.21 4.93 1.74
CA ARG A 348 1.63 5.33 0.39
C ARG A 348 2.94 4.64 0.04
N TRP A 349 2.98 3.93 -1.09
CA TRP A 349 4.22 3.40 -1.63
C TRP A 349 4.98 4.50 -2.38
N GLU A 350 6.27 4.66 -2.10
CA GLU A 350 7.05 5.83 -2.49
C GLU A 350 8.36 5.40 -3.17
N TYR A 351 8.75 5.96 -4.33
CA TYR A 351 10.11 5.75 -4.89
C TYR A 351 10.61 6.82 -5.88
N ASN A 352 10.26 8.10 -5.74
CA ASN A 352 10.79 9.11 -6.68
C ASN A 352 12.31 9.31 -6.50
N ASP A 353 13.06 8.88 -7.51
CA ASP A 353 14.53 8.89 -7.55
C ASP A 353 15.17 8.22 -6.31
N ARG A 354 14.55 7.13 -5.84
CA ARG A 354 15.01 6.30 -4.72
C ARG A 354 14.45 4.88 -4.76
N GLY A 355 15.01 4.01 -3.93
CA GLY A 355 14.63 2.61 -3.88
C GLY A 355 13.18 2.36 -3.49
N GLN A 356 12.60 1.33 -4.11
CA GLN A 356 11.21 0.91 -4.03
C GLN A 356 10.85 -0.01 -2.85
N ILE A 357 11.82 -0.72 -2.27
CA ILE A 357 11.55 -1.75 -1.26
C ILE A 357 11.13 -1.13 0.08
N PHE A 358 11.91 -0.19 0.61
CA PHE A 358 11.82 0.20 2.03
C PHE A 358 10.86 1.34 2.40
N PRO A 359 10.51 2.29 1.51
CA PRO A 359 9.60 3.37 1.88
C PRO A 359 8.16 3.09 1.43
N GLN A 360 7.37 2.45 2.32
CA GLN A 360 5.90 2.45 2.26
C GLN A 360 5.31 3.11 3.53
N PRO A 361 5.54 4.43 3.70
CA PRO A 361 5.18 5.20 4.89
C PRO A 361 3.67 5.43 5.07
N LEU A 362 3.33 5.96 6.24
CA LEU A 362 2.03 6.56 6.50
C LEU A 362 2.02 8.02 6.04
N PHE A 363 0.95 8.38 5.34
CA PHE A 363 0.62 9.74 4.92
C PHE A 363 -0.73 10.16 5.48
N VAL A 364 -0.97 11.46 5.53
CA VAL A 364 -2.24 12.06 5.92
C VAL A 364 -2.66 13.15 4.95
N MET A 365 -3.98 13.35 4.84
CA MET A 365 -4.59 14.45 4.11
C MET A 365 -5.90 14.90 4.80
N HIS A 366 -6.47 16.02 4.38
CA HIS A 366 -7.83 16.39 4.72
C HIS A 366 -8.86 15.63 3.86
N ALA A 367 -10.12 15.60 4.30
CA ALA A 367 -11.20 14.89 3.62
C ALA A 367 -11.43 15.33 2.15
N ASP A 368 -11.01 16.55 1.79
CA ASP A 368 -11.09 17.11 0.44
C ASP A 368 -9.84 16.87 -0.42
N GLY A 369 -8.86 16.11 0.09
CA GLY A 369 -7.61 15.80 -0.59
C GLY A 369 -6.51 16.86 -0.46
N THR A 370 -6.75 17.96 0.28
CA THR A 370 -5.73 18.99 0.58
C THR A 370 -4.82 18.57 1.74
N GLY A 371 -3.69 19.25 1.91
CA GLY A 371 -2.79 19.09 3.04
C GLY A 371 -2.08 17.73 3.07
N GLN A 372 -1.84 17.13 1.90
CA GLN A 372 -1.15 15.85 1.80
C GLN A 372 0.26 15.96 2.35
N GLY A 373 0.61 15.08 3.28
CA GLY A 373 1.93 15.09 3.89
C GLY A 373 2.27 13.80 4.61
N GLU A 374 3.56 13.57 4.78
CA GLU A 374 4.08 12.43 5.54
C GLU A 374 3.60 12.49 6.99
N PHE A 375 3.10 11.35 7.49
CA PHE A 375 2.79 11.13 8.89
C PHE A 375 3.96 10.45 9.62
N TYR A 376 4.49 9.35 9.05
CA TYR A 376 5.60 8.56 9.62
C TYR A 376 6.32 7.71 8.56
N GLY A 377 7.65 7.62 8.64
CA GLY A 377 8.46 6.60 7.97
C GLY A 377 8.97 6.96 6.58
N GLY A 378 8.74 8.18 6.10
CA GLY A 378 8.99 8.59 4.72
C GLY A 378 10.46 8.59 4.33
N ASN A 379 11.40 8.55 5.27
CA ASN A 379 12.83 8.47 5.05
C ASN A 379 13.48 7.27 5.77
N SER A 380 12.72 6.20 5.99
CA SER A 380 13.13 5.10 6.86
C SER A 380 13.46 3.83 6.09
N TRP A 381 14.34 3.01 6.65
CA TRP A 381 14.50 1.62 6.26
C TRP A 381 13.50 0.70 6.97
N PHE A 382 13.15 1.04 8.21
CA PHE A 382 12.24 0.27 9.03
C PHE A 382 11.06 1.11 9.56
N PRO A 383 9.85 0.53 9.64
CA PRO A 383 9.43 -0.68 8.97
C PRO A 383 9.35 -0.45 7.47
N THR A 384 9.65 -1.49 6.70
CA THR A 384 9.56 -1.48 5.25
C THR A 384 8.15 -1.06 4.79
N SER A 385 7.13 -1.59 5.46
CA SER A 385 5.72 -1.25 5.23
C SER A 385 4.97 -1.06 6.56
N ILE A 386 4.10 -0.05 6.60
CA ILE A 386 3.10 0.08 7.67
C ILE A 386 1.73 -0.16 7.06
N LEU A 387 1.06 -1.23 7.47
CA LEU A 387 -0.24 -1.64 6.94
C LEU A 387 -1.36 -1.40 7.95
N HIS A 388 -2.59 -1.28 7.44
CA HIS A 388 -3.83 -1.30 8.21
C HIS A 388 -3.90 -0.27 9.36
N ALA A 389 -3.32 0.91 9.16
CA ALA A 389 -3.22 1.92 10.20
C ALA A 389 -4.58 2.53 10.60
N ARG A 390 -4.81 2.70 11.91
CA ARG A 390 -5.97 3.39 12.48
C ARG A 390 -5.55 4.28 13.66
N GLY A 391 -6.27 5.38 13.88
CA GLY A 391 -6.07 6.19 15.08
C GLY A 391 -6.38 5.42 16.37
N ILE A 392 -5.64 5.70 17.44
CA ILE A 392 -5.97 5.22 18.79
C ILE A 392 -6.83 6.29 19.47
N PRO A 393 -8.11 5.98 19.83
CA PRO A 393 -9.05 6.97 20.33
C PRO A 393 -8.54 7.79 21.52
N GLY A 394 -8.78 9.10 21.50
CA GLY A 394 -8.40 10.02 22.58
C GLY A 394 -6.90 10.37 22.62
N THR A 395 -6.15 9.98 21.59
CA THR A 395 -4.69 10.20 21.52
C THR A 395 -4.28 10.81 20.16
N GLN A 396 -2.98 10.97 19.94
CA GLN A 396 -2.41 11.28 18.62
C GLN A 396 -1.59 10.10 18.05
N LYS A 397 -1.74 8.91 18.66
CA LYS A 397 -1.06 7.68 18.27
C LYS A 397 -1.89 6.92 17.24
N VAL A 398 -1.23 6.01 16.52
CA VAL A 398 -1.83 5.13 15.52
C VAL A 398 -1.46 3.69 15.85
N ILE A 399 -2.41 2.76 15.69
CA ILE A 399 -2.14 1.31 15.70
C ILE A 399 -2.03 0.83 14.26
N GLY A 400 -1.16 -0.14 13.98
CA GLY A 400 -0.99 -0.69 12.63
C GLY A 400 -0.16 -1.97 12.64
N ILE A 401 0.23 -2.43 11.45
CA ILE A 401 1.03 -3.64 11.24
C ILE A 401 2.36 -3.26 10.58
N ALA A 402 3.48 -3.58 11.23
CA ALA A 402 4.80 -3.52 10.62
C ALA A 402 5.03 -4.77 9.75
N SER A 403 5.36 -4.57 8.48
CA SER A 403 5.56 -5.64 7.50
C SER A 403 6.76 -5.37 6.58
N GLY A 404 7.09 -6.38 5.78
CA GLY A 404 8.05 -6.33 4.69
C GLY A 404 7.39 -5.99 3.35
N HIS A 405 8.21 -5.63 2.36
CA HIS A 405 7.77 -5.32 1.00
C HIS A 405 7.38 -6.59 0.27
N HIS A 406 8.27 -7.58 0.21
CA HIS A 406 7.93 -8.93 -0.29
C HIS A 406 7.28 -9.80 0.79
N THR A 407 6.29 -9.24 1.49
CA THR A 407 5.44 -9.94 2.44
C THR A 407 3.99 -9.70 2.05
N THR A 408 3.15 -10.72 2.20
CA THR A 408 1.70 -10.57 2.01
C THR A 408 1.10 -9.65 3.08
N GLN A 409 -0.23 -9.36 3.09
CA GLN A 409 -0.87 -8.35 3.99
C GLN A 409 -0.84 -8.70 5.51
N ARG A 410 0.30 -9.09 6.08
CA ARG A 410 0.48 -9.61 7.44
C ARG A 410 1.74 -9.03 8.07
N GLY A 411 1.88 -9.15 9.38
CA GLY A 411 3.11 -8.75 10.06
C GLY A 411 2.93 -8.67 11.58
N LYS A 412 3.64 -7.71 12.19
CA LYS A 412 3.68 -7.51 13.65
C LYS A 412 2.82 -6.33 14.07
N LEU A 413 2.04 -6.50 15.13
CA LEU A 413 1.22 -5.45 15.70
C LEU A 413 2.09 -4.35 16.32
N ILE A 414 1.85 -3.10 15.93
CA ILE A 414 2.62 -1.94 16.41
C ILE A 414 1.73 -0.77 16.80
N ALA A 415 2.22 0.06 17.71
CA ALA A 415 1.77 1.43 17.92
C ALA A 415 2.81 2.42 17.38
N VAL A 416 2.34 3.53 16.80
CA VAL A 416 3.14 4.63 16.28
C VAL A 416 2.86 5.90 17.10
N ASP A 417 3.88 6.41 17.77
CA ASP A 417 3.85 7.65 18.55
C ASP A 417 4.82 8.69 17.96
N ARG A 418 4.25 9.68 17.28
CA ARG A 418 5.01 10.74 16.60
C ARG A 418 5.73 11.68 17.56
N SER A 419 5.36 11.72 18.83
CA SER A 419 6.04 12.58 19.83
C SER A 419 7.45 12.07 20.16
N ARG A 420 7.70 10.77 19.95
CA ARG A 420 9.02 10.14 20.13
C ARG A 420 9.93 10.29 18.91
N GLY A 421 9.35 10.28 17.71
CA GLY A 421 10.05 10.42 16.45
C GLY A 421 9.12 10.14 15.27
N THR A 422 9.55 10.41 14.04
CA THR A 422 8.74 10.17 12.83
C THR A 422 9.45 9.30 11.79
N GLN A 423 10.60 8.74 12.14
CA GLN A 423 11.44 7.94 11.25
C GLN A 423 11.99 6.73 12.01
N GLU A 424 12.35 5.70 11.26
CA GLU A 424 12.89 4.42 11.71
C GLU A 424 12.02 3.83 12.84
N ALA A 425 12.65 3.15 13.81
CA ALA A 425 11.94 2.55 14.93
C ALA A 425 11.62 3.53 16.08
N THR A 426 12.07 4.79 16.04
CA THR A 426 12.07 5.69 17.22
C THR A 426 10.67 5.96 17.79
N GLY A 427 9.65 6.05 16.92
CA GLY A 427 8.26 6.21 17.33
C GLY A 427 7.45 4.92 17.30
N ILE A 428 8.08 3.75 17.20
CA ILE A 428 7.39 2.46 17.09
C ILE A 428 7.58 1.63 18.34
N GLU A 429 6.47 1.06 18.81
CA GLU A 429 6.44 0.05 19.85
C GLU A 429 5.72 -1.18 19.32
N TYR A 430 6.29 -2.37 19.50
CA TYR A 430 5.53 -3.61 19.29
C TYR A 430 4.49 -3.76 20.39
N LEU A 431 3.33 -4.30 20.05
CA LEU A 431 2.27 -4.62 20.99
C LEU A 431 2.14 -6.14 21.11
N ALA A 432 1.48 -6.59 22.18
CA ALA A 432 1.22 -8.01 22.45
C ALA A 432 2.49 -8.90 22.47
N PRO A 433 3.47 -8.63 23.36
CA PRO A 433 3.48 -7.63 24.42
C PRO A 433 4.21 -6.32 24.04
N ARG A 434 3.96 -5.26 24.82
CA ARG A 434 4.67 -3.98 24.71
C ARG A 434 6.19 -4.14 24.82
N ARG A 435 6.90 -3.72 23.79
CA ARG A 435 8.37 -3.63 23.76
C ARG A 435 8.82 -2.67 22.68
N GLU A 436 10.00 -2.10 22.86
CA GLU A 436 10.58 -1.21 21.85
C GLU A 436 10.84 -1.95 20.54
N ALA A 437 10.64 -1.23 19.43
CA ALA A 437 10.98 -1.74 18.13
C ALA A 437 12.45 -1.49 17.81
N GLU A 438 13.05 -2.44 17.10
CA GLU A 438 14.42 -2.35 16.64
C GLU A 438 14.43 -2.09 15.13
N PRO A 439 15.27 -1.16 14.62
CA PRO A 439 15.36 -0.91 13.20
C PRO A 439 16.06 -2.07 12.50
N VAL A 440 15.37 -2.72 11.57
CA VAL A 440 15.91 -3.83 10.78
C VAL A 440 15.73 -3.58 9.28
N GLN A 441 16.72 -3.98 8.48
CA GLN A 441 16.70 -3.82 7.02
C GLN A 441 16.41 -5.18 6.36
N VAL A 442 15.17 -5.64 6.48
CA VAL A 442 14.74 -6.95 5.99
C VAL A 442 13.52 -6.79 5.09
N ASP A 443 13.68 -7.14 3.82
CA ASP A 443 12.64 -7.07 2.79
C ASP A 443 11.40 -7.91 3.15
N GLN A 444 11.61 -9.08 3.75
CA GLN A 444 10.57 -10.03 4.18
C GLN A 444 10.25 -9.92 5.68
N PHE A 445 10.41 -8.73 6.26
CA PHE A 445 10.19 -8.51 7.69
C PHE A 445 8.77 -8.94 8.12
N GLY A 446 8.66 -9.53 9.31
CA GLY A 446 7.36 -9.83 9.94
C GLY A 446 6.69 -11.12 9.48
N TRP A 447 7.24 -11.85 8.51
CA TRP A 447 6.63 -13.05 7.94
C TRP A 447 6.62 -14.30 8.85
N GLU A 448 7.44 -14.32 9.90
CA GLU A 448 7.69 -15.47 10.78
C GLU A 448 6.91 -15.37 12.09
N GLY A 449 6.62 -16.52 12.70
CA GLY A 449 5.89 -16.62 13.96
C GLY A 449 4.44 -16.16 13.84
N GLU A 450 3.86 -15.74 14.95
CA GLU A 450 2.48 -15.24 15.02
C GLU A 450 2.22 -14.07 14.05
N GLN A 451 1.02 -13.99 13.49
CA GLN A 451 0.70 -13.02 12.43
C GLN A 451 -0.53 -12.17 12.77
N PHE A 452 -0.46 -10.88 12.46
CA PHE A 452 -1.53 -9.90 12.70
C PHE A 452 -2.00 -9.22 11.41
N GLN A 453 -3.29 -8.89 11.36
CA GLN A 453 -3.94 -8.06 10.34
C GLN A 453 -5.03 -7.16 10.96
N TYR A 454 -5.43 -6.12 10.23
CA TYR A 454 -6.60 -5.26 10.49
C TYR A 454 -6.87 -4.91 11.96
N PRO A 455 -5.90 -4.34 12.70
CA PRO A 455 -6.13 -3.95 14.08
C PRO A 455 -7.14 -2.80 14.15
N TYR A 456 -7.99 -2.82 15.18
CA TYR A 456 -8.92 -1.74 15.52
C TYR A 456 -8.75 -1.40 16.99
N ALA A 457 -8.30 -0.18 17.29
CA ALA A 457 -8.16 0.26 18.68
C ALA A 457 -9.50 0.75 19.26
N LEU A 458 -9.85 0.21 20.42
CA LEU A 458 -10.98 0.70 21.23
C LEU A 458 -10.50 1.80 22.20
N ASP A 459 -9.30 1.62 22.75
CA ASP A 459 -8.54 2.60 23.54
C ASP A 459 -7.02 2.29 23.46
N GLU A 460 -6.17 2.87 24.32
CA GLU A 460 -4.72 2.62 24.35
C GLU A 460 -4.30 1.20 24.80
N ARG A 461 -5.24 0.38 25.25
CA ARG A 461 -4.99 -0.92 25.88
C ARG A 461 -5.77 -2.06 25.25
N ASN A 462 -6.89 -1.77 24.58
CA ASN A 462 -7.87 -2.77 24.18
C ASN A 462 -8.12 -2.69 22.67
N TYR A 463 -7.96 -3.82 21.98
CA TYR A 463 -7.98 -3.89 20.53
C TYR A 463 -8.85 -5.05 20.04
N LEU A 464 -9.45 -4.88 18.86
CA LEU A 464 -9.87 -5.99 18.02
C LEU A 464 -8.76 -6.26 17.01
N VAL A 465 -8.41 -7.53 16.81
CA VAL A 465 -7.34 -7.92 15.86
C VAL A 465 -7.74 -9.16 15.08
N THR A 466 -7.34 -9.18 13.81
CA THR A 466 -7.26 -10.42 13.04
C THR A 466 -5.92 -11.06 13.32
N TYR A 467 -5.91 -12.29 13.82
CA TYR A 467 -4.71 -12.91 14.39
C TYR A 467 -4.63 -14.42 14.12
N CYS A 468 -3.40 -14.90 13.89
CA CYS A 468 -3.07 -16.31 13.72
C CYS A 468 -1.87 -16.66 14.63
N PRO A 469 -2.10 -17.32 15.79
CA PRO A 469 -1.02 -17.68 16.72
C PRO A 469 -0.06 -18.72 16.16
N GLU A 470 -0.54 -19.61 15.29
CA GLU A 470 0.27 -20.67 14.68
C GLU A 470 1.23 -20.13 13.61
N GLY A 471 0.96 -18.93 13.08
CA GLY A 471 1.73 -18.32 12.02
C GLY A 471 1.46 -18.93 10.64
N SER A 472 2.41 -18.71 9.72
CA SER A 472 2.35 -19.22 8.35
C SER A 472 3.47 -20.22 8.07
N PRO A 473 3.24 -21.25 7.24
CA PRO A 473 4.30 -22.11 6.74
C PRO A 473 5.15 -21.33 5.74
N HIS A 474 6.39 -21.80 5.59
CA HIS A 474 7.27 -21.49 4.48
C HIS A 474 6.95 -22.46 3.33
N PRO A 475 6.73 -22.04 2.06
CA PRO A 475 7.10 -20.77 1.43
C PRO A 475 6.03 -19.66 1.44
N GLN A 476 6.43 -18.45 1.05
CA GLN A 476 5.65 -17.18 0.95
C GLN A 476 4.26 -17.29 0.31
N ASN A 477 4.05 -18.34 -0.50
CA ASN A 477 2.91 -18.51 -1.39
C ASN A 477 2.18 -19.84 -1.11
N GLY A 478 2.20 -20.35 0.13
CA GLY A 478 1.43 -21.53 0.53
C GLY A 478 0.08 -21.15 1.16
N PRO A 479 -0.96 -22.01 1.09
CA PRO A 479 -2.17 -21.80 1.87
C PRO A 479 -1.80 -21.76 3.36
N PHE A 480 -2.47 -20.89 4.13
CA PHE A 480 -2.33 -20.92 5.58
C PHE A 480 -2.88 -22.26 6.08
N PRO A 481 -2.12 -23.01 6.89
CA PRO A 481 -2.55 -24.29 7.45
C PRO A 481 -3.66 -24.06 8.49
N VAL A 482 -3.74 -22.84 9.03
CA VAL A 482 -4.76 -22.40 9.96
C VAL A 482 -5.28 -21.03 9.52
N PRO A 483 -6.59 -20.87 9.30
CA PRO A 483 -7.18 -19.58 8.97
C PRO A 483 -7.01 -18.54 10.08
N TYR A 484 -7.11 -17.25 9.71
CA TYR A 484 -7.10 -16.16 10.68
C TYR A 484 -8.42 -16.12 11.44
N ALA A 485 -8.34 -15.70 12.69
CA ALA A 485 -9.49 -15.49 13.55
C ALA A 485 -9.58 -14.05 14.04
N VAL A 486 -10.78 -13.65 14.47
CA VAL A 486 -11.01 -12.37 15.14
C VAL A 486 -10.86 -12.56 16.65
N TYR A 487 -10.06 -11.70 17.28
CA TYR A 487 -9.80 -11.70 18.72
C TYR A 487 -10.06 -10.33 19.33
N PHE A 488 -10.51 -10.33 20.57
CA PHE A 488 -10.24 -9.24 21.50
C PHE A 488 -8.84 -9.44 22.08
N MET A 489 -8.02 -8.40 22.13
CA MET A 489 -6.65 -8.48 22.62
C MET A 489 -6.25 -7.19 23.36
N THR A 490 -5.46 -7.35 24.41
CA THR A 490 -4.88 -6.25 25.17
C THR A 490 -3.45 -5.93 24.72
N GLU A 491 -2.91 -4.79 25.15
CA GLU A 491 -1.57 -4.30 24.80
C GLU A 491 -0.41 -5.21 25.23
N ASP A 492 -0.63 -6.02 26.26
CA ASP A 492 0.31 -7.04 26.77
C ASP A 492 0.08 -8.43 26.17
N GLY A 493 -0.94 -8.61 25.31
CA GLY A 493 -1.18 -9.84 24.56
C GLY A 493 -2.17 -10.82 25.19
N ARG A 494 -2.83 -10.47 26.30
CA ARG A 494 -3.99 -11.24 26.78
C ARG A 494 -5.10 -11.15 25.73
N ARG A 495 -5.70 -12.28 25.37
CA ARG A 495 -6.66 -12.35 24.27
C ARG A 495 -7.84 -13.29 24.54
N GLU A 496 -8.92 -13.06 23.82
CA GLU A 496 -10.11 -13.89 23.78
C GLU A 496 -10.57 -14.10 22.32
N LEU A 497 -10.70 -15.36 21.91
CA LEU A 497 -11.21 -15.71 20.59
C LEU A 497 -12.67 -15.27 20.44
N LEU A 498 -13.00 -14.54 19.38
CA LEU A 498 -14.36 -14.09 19.08
C LEU A 498 -14.98 -14.84 17.90
N ALA A 499 -14.23 -15.03 16.81
CA ALA A 499 -14.71 -15.77 15.65
C ALA A 499 -13.56 -16.55 14.99
N TYR A 500 -13.80 -17.82 14.66
CA TYR A 500 -12.92 -18.68 13.89
C TYR A 500 -13.74 -19.61 13.01
N ASP A 501 -13.29 -19.79 11.78
CA ASP A 501 -13.84 -20.75 10.85
C ASP A 501 -12.70 -21.62 10.33
N PRO A 502 -12.74 -22.94 10.50
CA PRO A 502 -11.66 -23.81 10.05
C PRO A 502 -11.49 -23.83 8.52
N THR A 503 -12.45 -23.31 7.76
CA THR A 503 -12.45 -23.40 6.28
C THR A 503 -12.12 -22.08 5.58
N ILE A 504 -12.16 -20.96 6.30
CA ILE A 504 -12.00 -19.63 5.71
C ILE A 504 -11.58 -18.58 6.75
N HIS A 505 -10.84 -17.56 6.33
CA HIS A 505 -10.34 -16.54 7.25
C HIS A 505 -11.46 -15.64 7.75
N CYS A 506 -11.49 -15.36 9.06
CA CYS A 506 -12.34 -14.33 9.68
C CYS A 506 -11.52 -13.05 9.86
N ASN A 507 -11.83 -12.01 9.11
CA ASN A 507 -11.01 -10.80 9.00
C ASN A 507 -11.81 -9.50 9.16
N GLN A 508 -11.09 -8.38 9.21
CA GLN A 508 -11.63 -7.02 9.02
C GLN A 508 -12.77 -6.67 10.00
N SER A 509 -12.56 -7.00 11.28
CA SER A 509 -13.53 -6.72 12.34
C SER A 509 -13.65 -5.23 12.64
N VAL A 510 -14.87 -4.72 12.65
CA VAL A 510 -15.20 -3.31 12.96
C VAL A 510 -16.36 -3.28 13.96
N PRO A 511 -16.27 -2.49 15.06
CA PRO A 511 -17.41 -2.27 15.95
C PRO A 511 -18.62 -1.70 15.22
N LEU A 512 -19.80 -2.27 15.47
CA LEU A 512 -21.09 -1.71 15.09
C LEU A 512 -21.67 -0.99 16.30
N SER A 513 -21.25 0.25 16.48
CA SER A 513 -21.69 1.12 17.57
C SER A 513 -21.54 2.58 17.19
N SER A 514 -22.47 3.43 17.63
CA SER A 514 -22.35 4.86 17.45
C SER A 514 -21.06 5.41 18.07
N ARG A 515 -20.45 6.36 17.39
CA ARG A 515 -19.18 6.99 17.78
C ARG A 515 -19.20 8.49 17.46
N PRO A 516 -18.42 9.31 18.17
CA PRO A 516 -18.31 10.74 17.88
C PRO A 516 -17.85 11.00 16.45
N VAL A 517 -18.47 11.97 15.79
CA VAL A 517 -18.03 12.46 14.48
C VAL A 517 -16.80 13.37 14.69
N PRO A 518 -15.65 13.07 14.07
CA PRO A 518 -14.46 13.92 14.15
C PRO A 518 -14.73 15.34 13.61
N PRO A 519 -13.93 16.34 14.02
CA PRO A 519 -14.08 17.70 13.52
C PRO A 519 -14.01 17.75 11.98
N GLN A 520 -15.05 18.34 11.37
CA GLN A 520 -15.09 18.52 9.93
C GLN A 520 -14.55 19.89 9.54
N ARG A 521 -13.47 19.91 8.74
CA ARG A 521 -13.01 21.13 8.07
C ARG A 521 -13.86 21.40 6.83
N ARG A 522 -14.20 22.67 6.57
CA ARG A 522 -14.79 23.08 5.29
C ARG A 522 -13.77 22.84 4.17
N SER A 523 -14.22 22.27 3.05
CA SER A 523 -13.37 22.11 1.86
C SER A 523 -12.75 23.44 1.46
N GLN A 524 -11.45 23.42 1.17
CA GLN A 524 -10.71 24.57 0.63
C GLN A 524 -10.48 24.46 -0.87
N VAL A 525 -10.92 23.37 -1.48
CA VAL A 525 -10.78 23.14 -2.91
C VAL A 525 -11.73 24.05 -3.68
N ASP A 526 -11.18 24.88 -4.56
CA ASP A 526 -11.93 25.69 -5.51
C ASP A 526 -11.77 25.10 -6.92
N HIS A 527 -12.76 24.32 -7.35
CA HIS A 527 -12.76 23.68 -8.65
C HIS A 527 -12.83 24.66 -9.84
N ALA A 528 -13.05 25.95 -9.61
CA ALA A 528 -12.89 26.99 -10.64
C ALA A 528 -11.43 27.39 -10.87
N GLN A 529 -10.49 26.99 -10.00
CA GLN A 529 -9.05 27.17 -10.21
C GLN A 529 -8.43 26.01 -10.99
N THR A 530 -7.30 26.27 -11.64
CA THR A 530 -6.48 25.26 -12.33
C THR A 530 -5.09 25.10 -11.71
N MET A 531 -4.77 25.92 -10.71
CA MET A 531 -3.45 26.01 -10.10
C MET A 531 -3.55 25.90 -8.58
N GLY A 532 -2.45 25.48 -7.95
CA GLY A 532 -2.20 25.59 -6.51
C GLY A 532 -0.94 26.42 -6.25
N THR A 533 -0.72 26.82 -5.00
CA THR A 533 0.42 27.65 -4.59
C THR A 533 1.28 26.94 -3.55
N TYR A 534 2.59 26.91 -3.77
CA TYR A 534 3.57 26.53 -2.75
C TYR A 534 4.24 27.76 -2.16
N TYR A 535 4.45 27.73 -0.84
CA TYR A 535 5.32 28.65 -0.14
C TYR A 535 6.37 27.89 0.67
N VAL A 536 7.64 28.07 0.32
CA VAL A 536 8.78 27.61 1.10
C VAL A 536 9.29 28.79 1.90
N GLN A 537 9.26 28.68 3.23
CA GLN A 537 9.67 29.78 4.10
C GLN A 537 11.19 30.00 4.05
N ASP A 538 11.98 28.94 4.20
CA ASP A 538 13.44 29.01 4.08
C ASP A 538 14.02 27.69 3.59
N VAL A 539 14.55 27.66 2.36
CA VAL A 539 15.18 26.47 1.79
C VAL A 539 16.38 25.97 2.61
N TYR A 540 16.98 26.80 3.47
CA TYR A 540 18.15 26.42 4.28
C TYR A 540 17.79 25.73 5.61
N VAL A 541 16.50 25.58 5.93
CA VAL A 541 16.05 24.89 7.14
C VAL A 541 15.77 23.42 6.83
N GLY A 542 16.20 22.51 7.70
CA GLY A 542 15.91 21.07 7.61
C GLY A 542 17.13 20.21 7.30
N ALA A 543 16.96 18.88 7.46
CA ALA A 543 18.07 17.94 7.33
C ALA A 543 18.62 17.86 5.90
N GLY A 544 17.78 18.11 4.90
CA GLY A 544 18.20 18.06 3.49
C GLY A 544 19.18 19.15 3.10
N MET A 545 19.30 20.23 3.87
CA MET A 545 20.14 21.39 3.56
C MET A 545 21.18 21.69 4.65
N ALA A 546 21.39 20.75 5.55
CA ALA A 546 22.39 20.84 6.61
C ALA A 546 23.79 21.08 6.03
N GLY A 547 24.46 22.13 6.51
CA GLY A 547 25.83 22.48 6.11
C GLY A 547 25.96 23.26 4.79
N VAL A 548 24.86 23.51 4.06
CA VAL A 548 24.90 24.32 2.83
C VAL A 548 24.93 25.82 3.19
N PRO A 549 25.92 26.60 2.73
CA PRO A 549 25.97 28.03 2.99
C PRO A 549 24.75 28.79 2.43
N ARG A 550 24.21 29.73 3.22
CA ARG A 550 23.16 30.64 2.75
C ARG A 550 23.67 31.47 1.56
N GLY A 551 22.81 31.63 0.55
CA GLY A 551 23.15 32.30 -0.70
C GLY A 551 23.70 31.38 -1.79
N THR A 552 24.03 30.11 -1.49
CA THR A 552 24.40 29.11 -2.51
C THR A 552 23.29 28.88 -3.53
N VAL A 553 22.04 28.72 -3.08
CA VAL A 553 20.88 28.46 -3.93
C VAL A 553 20.41 29.77 -4.55
N LYS A 554 20.25 29.78 -5.88
CA LYS A 554 19.77 30.92 -6.65
C LYS A 554 18.35 30.72 -7.16
N THR A 555 18.03 29.51 -7.57
CA THR A 555 16.70 29.19 -8.11
C THR A 555 16.22 27.82 -7.64
N LEU A 556 14.92 27.62 -7.66
CA LEU A 556 14.26 26.34 -7.46
C LEU A 556 13.63 25.92 -8.79
N ARG A 557 13.96 24.73 -9.28
CA ARG A 557 13.36 24.10 -10.46
C ARG A 557 12.18 23.23 -10.04
N VAL A 558 11.06 23.36 -10.76
CA VAL A 558 9.86 22.52 -10.58
C VAL A 558 9.77 21.54 -11.73
N VAL A 559 9.58 20.26 -11.40
CA VAL A 559 9.51 19.17 -12.37
C VAL A 559 8.27 18.33 -12.10
N ALA A 560 7.43 18.14 -13.12
CA ALA A 560 6.27 17.27 -13.08
C ALA A 560 6.61 15.83 -13.50
N LEU A 561 5.90 14.86 -12.93
CA LEU A 561 6.06 13.43 -13.20
C LEU A 561 4.91 12.91 -14.08
N GLU A 562 5.26 12.29 -15.20
CA GLU A 562 4.33 11.53 -16.03
C GLU A 562 4.44 10.05 -15.68
N PHE A 563 3.29 9.43 -15.44
CA PHE A 563 3.12 8.03 -15.07
C PHE A 563 2.51 7.24 -16.23
N ARG A 564 3.08 6.08 -16.54
CA ARG A 564 2.65 5.25 -17.67
C ARG A 564 1.28 4.61 -17.45
N ALA A 565 0.55 4.44 -18.55
CA ALA A 565 -0.77 3.79 -18.54
C ALA A 565 -0.67 2.26 -18.61
N ALA A 566 0.39 1.75 -19.24
CA ALA A 566 0.55 0.33 -19.52
C ALA A 566 2.02 -0.10 -19.56
N ASP A 567 2.20 -1.43 -19.56
CA ASP A 567 3.47 -2.10 -19.66
C ASP A 567 3.78 -2.36 -21.13
N ALA A 568 5.07 -2.36 -21.46
CA ALA A 568 5.55 -2.71 -22.79
C ALA A 568 6.74 -3.66 -22.67
N TYR A 569 7.82 -3.19 -22.03
CA TYR A 569 9.10 -3.88 -21.95
C TYR A 569 9.74 -3.66 -20.58
N TYR A 570 10.89 -4.28 -20.27
CA TYR A 570 11.53 -4.08 -18.97
C TYR A 570 13.05 -4.16 -18.99
N ASN A 571 13.66 -3.45 -18.05
CA ASN A 571 15.05 -3.61 -17.64
C ASN A 571 15.11 -3.89 -16.13
N SER A 572 16.28 -3.78 -15.52
CA SER A 572 16.39 -3.92 -14.06
C SER A 572 17.37 -2.92 -13.45
N ASN A 573 17.08 -2.62 -12.19
CA ASN A 573 17.79 -1.67 -11.37
C ASN A 573 18.34 -2.41 -10.14
N VAL A 574 19.55 -2.07 -9.71
CA VAL A 574 20.15 -2.61 -8.49
C VAL A 574 20.96 -1.53 -7.80
N GLY A 575 20.81 -1.43 -6.49
CA GLY A 575 21.58 -0.49 -5.68
C GLY A 575 21.51 -0.84 -4.21
N GLU A 576 21.80 0.16 -3.39
CA GLU A 576 21.80 0.03 -1.93
C GLU A 576 20.45 -0.45 -1.37
N ALA A 577 19.35 -0.01 -1.98
CA ALA A 577 18.01 -0.38 -1.55
C ALA A 577 17.50 -1.71 -2.17
N GLY A 578 18.39 -2.52 -2.76
CA GLY A 578 18.06 -3.82 -3.34
C GLY A 578 17.90 -3.80 -4.86
N GLY A 579 17.32 -4.88 -5.40
CA GLY A 579 17.07 -5.06 -6.83
C GLY A 579 15.61 -4.87 -7.20
N SER A 580 15.36 -4.45 -8.44
CA SER A 580 14.03 -4.22 -8.99
C SER A 580 14.00 -4.50 -10.48
N HIS A 581 12.87 -4.97 -11.01
CA HIS A 581 12.57 -4.70 -12.42
C HIS A 581 12.21 -3.23 -12.59
N ALA A 582 12.33 -2.70 -13.80
CA ALA A 582 11.80 -1.40 -14.18
C ALA A 582 11.02 -1.55 -15.49
N ARG A 583 9.70 -1.30 -15.41
CA ARG A 583 8.76 -1.54 -16.51
C ARG A 583 8.61 -0.29 -17.37
N THR A 584 8.68 -0.48 -18.68
CA THR A 584 8.68 0.56 -19.72
C THR A 584 9.63 1.71 -19.36
N PRO A 585 10.90 1.42 -19.09
CA PRO A 585 11.81 2.34 -18.42
C PRO A 585 12.07 3.58 -19.31
N PRO A 586 11.93 4.82 -18.81
CA PRO A 586 12.23 6.04 -19.57
C PRO A 586 13.73 6.34 -19.64
N SER A 587 14.53 5.59 -18.87
CA SER A 587 15.99 5.72 -18.74
C SER A 587 16.66 4.34 -18.80
N ILE A 588 17.99 4.31 -18.67
CA ILE A 588 18.77 3.06 -18.62
C ILE A 588 19.08 2.69 -17.17
N ASN A 589 18.83 1.44 -16.79
CA ASN A 589 19.11 0.89 -15.47
C ASN A 589 18.70 1.87 -14.35
N ASN A 590 19.61 2.19 -13.44
CA ASN A 590 19.41 3.07 -12.28
C ASN A 590 19.15 4.56 -12.59
N GLY A 591 18.80 4.92 -13.83
CA GLY A 591 18.30 6.26 -14.16
C GLY A 591 16.87 6.50 -13.62
N SER A 592 16.24 7.56 -14.10
CA SER A 592 14.87 7.95 -13.72
C SER A 592 13.84 6.82 -13.82
N TRP A 593 12.96 6.72 -12.82
CA TRP A 593 11.74 5.88 -12.84
C TRP A 593 10.67 6.41 -13.80
N ASP A 594 10.51 7.73 -13.85
CA ASP A 594 9.42 8.41 -14.58
C ASP A 594 9.91 9.28 -15.73
N VAL A 595 9.00 9.59 -16.65
CA VAL A 595 9.19 10.67 -17.61
C VAL A 595 9.09 12.01 -16.86
N LYS A 596 10.05 12.90 -17.11
CA LYS A 596 10.22 14.17 -16.37
C LYS A 596 9.86 15.37 -17.26
N HIS A 597 9.04 16.28 -16.73
CA HIS A 597 8.61 17.52 -17.41
C HIS A 597 9.09 18.74 -16.63
N VAL A 598 10.06 19.49 -17.14
CA VAL A 598 10.54 20.71 -16.48
C VAL A 598 9.54 21.84 -16.70
N LEU A 599 8.86 22.27 -15.63
CA LEU A 599 7.85 23.32 -15.70
C LEU A 599 8.45 24.73 -15.72
N GLY A 600 9.69 24.86 -15.26
CA GLY A 600 10.42 26.13 -15.17
C GLY A 600 11.10 26.30 -13.82
N THR A 601 11.67 27.47 -13.59
CA THR A 601 12.32 27.83 -12.32
C THR A 601 11.67 29.07 -11.68
N VAL A 602 11.91 29.23 -10.38
CA VAL A 602 11.59 30.42 -9.60
C VAL A 602 12.84 30.87 -8.83
N PRO A 603 13.12 32.19 -8.71
CA PRO A 603 14.21 32.64 -7.87
C PRO A 603 13.96 32.31 -6.40
N VAL A 604 15.03 31.95 -5.69
CA VAL A 604 15.05 31.90 -4.23
C VAL A 604 15.47 33.28 -3.73
N GLU A 605 14.68 33.87 -2.84
CA GLU A 605 14.92 35.21 -2.31
C GLU A 605 16.15 35.23 -1.39
N LEU A 606 16.66 36.42 -1.07
CA LEU A 606 17.83 36.59 -0.20
C LEU A 606 17.61 35.99 1.21
N ASP A 607 16.36 35.99 1.68
CA ASP A 607 15.93 35.38 2.94
C ASP A 607 15.70 33.86 2.82
N GLY A 608 15.95 33.26 1.66
CA GLY A 608 15.86 31.81 1.42
C GLY A 608 14.45 31.35 1.07
N SER A 609 13.48 32.27 1.00
CA SER A 609 12.10 31.93 0.70
C SER A 609 11.84 31.76 -0.81
N ALA A 610 10.78 31.03 -1.14
CA ALA A 610 10.25 30.92 -2.50
C ALA A 610 8.73 30.74 -2.45
N CYS A 611 7.99 31.50 -3.28
CA CYS A 611 6.54 31.39 -3.41
C CYS A 611 6.17 31.28 -4.89
N PHE A 612 5.48 30.21 -5.31
CA PHE A 612 5.22 29.93 -6.71
C PHE A 612 3.96 29.10 -6.93
N GLN A 613 3.40 29.19 -8.14
CA GLN A 613 2.24 28.42 -8.55
C GLN A 613 2.62 27.21 -9.39
N VAL A 614 1.87 26.12 -9.23
CA VAL A 614 1.97 24.91 -10.05
C VAL A 614 0.57 24.50 -10.54
N PRO A 615 0.48 23.72 -11.63
CA PRO A 615 -0.78 23.10 -12.02
C PRO A 615 -1.33 22.23 -10.89
N ALA A 616 -2.62 22.39 -10.59
CA ALA A 616 -3.30 21.50 -9.65
C ALA A 616 -3.41 20.09 -10.26
N ARG A 617 -3.51 19.06 -9.41
CA ARG A 617 -3.64 17.65 -9.82
C ARG A 617 -2.42 17.09 -10.56
N THR A 618 -1.30 17.80 -10.51
CA THR A 618 -0.04 17.38 -11.12
C THR A 618 0.98 17.05 -10.04
N PRO A 619 1.49 15.80 -9.99
CA PRO A 619 2.59 15.45 -9.10
C PRO A 619 3.87 16.18 -9.53
N VAL A 620 4.45 16.95 -8.61
CA VAL A 620 5.68 17.71 -8.84
C VAL A 620 6.71 17.44 -7.75
N TYR A 621 7.98 17.57 -8.10
CA TYR A 621 9.10 17.63 -7.16
C TYR A 621 10.01 18.81 -7.46
N PHE A 622 10.90 19.12 -6.52
CA PHE A 622 11.71 20.33 -6.53
C PHE A 622 13.20 20.03 -6.52
N GLN A 623 13.97 20.85 -7.24
CA GLN A 623 15.44 20.84 -7.21
C GLN A 623 15.94 22.25 -6.88
N LEU A 624 16.82 22.37 -5.89
CA LEU A 624 17.49 23.62 -5.56
C LEU A 624 18.74 23.75 -6.43
N LEU A 625 18.91 24.88 -7.11
CA LEU A 625 20.00 25.10 -8.06
C LEU A 625 20.93 26.23 -7.60
N ASP A 626 22.23 26.06 -7.83
CA ASP A 626 23.24 27.07 -7.56
C ASP A 626 23.40 28.10 -8.69
N GLU A 627 24.44 28.94 -8.62
CA GLU A 627 24.70 29.99 -9.61
C GLU A 627 25.09 29.49 -11.01
N ARG A 628 25.51 28.22 -11.11
CA ARG A 628 25.82 27.56 -12.39
C ARG A 628 24.59 26.86 -12.97
N GLY A 629 23.47 26.84 -12.23
CA GLY A 629 22.28 26.08 -12.57
C GLY A 629 22.38 24.59 -12.22
N TYR A 630 23.34 24.20 -11.38
CA TYR A 630 23.55 22.81 -10.99
C TYR A 630 22.77 22.48 -9.73
N THR A 631 22.24 21.25 -9.66
CA THR A 631 21.45 20.82 -8.49
C THR A 631 22.31 20.70 -7.24
N VAL A 632 21.94 21.46 -6.22
CA VAL A 632 22.44 21.40 -4.83
C VAL A 632 21.77 20.24 -4.10
N GLN A 633 20.44 20.16 -4.19
CA GLN A 633 19.63 19.15 -3.52
C GLN A 633 18.35 18.88 -4.30
N THR A 634 17.91 17.63 -4.31
CA THR A 634 16.66 17.21 -4.94
C THR A 634 15.69 16.66 -3.90
N MET A 635 14.42 17.02 -4.04
CA MET A 635 13.35 16.34 -3.31
C MET A 635 13.21 14.92 -3.88
N ARG A 636 13.49 13.91 -3.05
CA ARG A 636 13.36 12.48 -3.41
C ARG A 636 11.98 11.95 -2.98
N SER A 637 10.98 12.74 -3.35
CA SER A 637 9.54 12.45 -3.24
C SER A 637 8.76 13.35 -4.20
N TRP A 638 7.43 13.30 -4.19
CA TRP A 638 6.56 14.21 -4.95
C TRP A 638 5.43 14.77 -4.09
N SER A 639 4.93 15.94 -4.47
CA SER A 639 3.80 16.62 -3.85
C SER A 639 2.79 17.04 -4.92
N THR A 640 1.52 17.05 -4.56
CA THR A 640 0.41 17.44 -5.44
C THR A 640 -0.52 18.37 -4.68
N LEU A 641 -1.05 19.38 -5.37
CA LEU A 641 -2.05 20.29 -4.82
C LEU A 641 -3.41 20.09 -5.49
N GLN A 642 -4.46 20.23 -4.70
CA GLN A 642 -5.83 20.40 -5.19
C GLN A 642 -6.03 21.81 -5.79
N PRO A 643 -7.04 22.01 -6.64
CA PRO A 643 -7.40 23.32 -7.18
C PRO A 643 -7.57 24.41 -6.10
N GLY A 644 -6.79 25.50 -6.20
CA GLY A 644 -6.85 26.64 -5.28
C GLY A 644 -6.12 26.42 -3.95
N GLU A 645 -5.54 25.24 -3.72
CA GLU A 645 -4.83 24.93 -2.49
C GLU A 645 -3.55 25.77 -2.34
N THR A 646 -3.24 26.15 -1.09
CA THR A 646 -1.94 26.73 -0.72
C THR A 646 -1.26 25.83 0.31
N GLN A 647 -0.10 25.30 -0.03
CA GLN A 647 0.72 24.46 0.85
C GLN A 647 1.97 25.23 1.27
N THR A 648 2.28 25.19 2.56
CA THR A 648 3.48 25.84 3.13
C THR A 648 4.41 24.81 3.76
N CYS A 649 5.72 24.96 3.55
CA CYS A 649 6.74 24.25 4.31
C CYS A 649 7.72 25.24 4.98
N VAL A 650 8.20 24.86 6.17
CA VAL A 650 9.18 25.67 6.91
C VAL A 650 10.53 25.62 6.19
N GLY A 651 10.91 24.45 5.67
CA GLY A 651 12.14 24.29 4.90
C GLY A 651 12.18 22.99 4.11
N CYS A 652 13.39 22.55 3.77
CA CYS A 652 13.65 21.37 2.97
C CYS A 652 13.92 20.15 3.87
N HIS A 653 12.89 19.31 4.04
CA HIS A 653 12.92 18.13 4.93
C HIS A 653 13.19 18.51 6.40
N GLU A 654 12.44 19.50 6.90
CA GLU A 654 12.40 19.90 8.29
C GLU A 654 11.76 18.84 9.20
N ASN A 655 12.04 18.91 10.49
CA ASN A 655 11.28 18.14 11.47
C ASN A 655 9.83 18.64 11.51
N LYS A 656 8.85 17.75 11.43
CA LYS A 656 7.42 18.11 11.37
C LYS A 656 6.86 18.69 12.68
N HIS A 657 7.62 18.66 13.77
CA HIS A 657 7.34 19.37 15.02
C HIS A 657 8.03 20.73 15.12
N GLN A 658 8.87 21.08 14.14
CA GLN A 658 9.57 22.35 14.12
C GLN A 658 8.60 23.48 13.80
N THR A 659 8.54 24.46 14.70
CA THR A 659 7.80 25.70 14.47
C THR A 659 8.61 26.61 13.54
N PRO A 660 7.97 27.35 12.61
CA PRO A 660 8.59 28.46 11.90
C PRO A 660 9.43 29.35 12.81
N ALA A 661 10.70 29.57 12.47
CA ALA A 661 11.49 30.60 13.15
C ALA A 661 10.91 31.98 12.85
N ALA A 662 10.84 32.86 13.85
CA ALA A 662 10.50 34.26 13.62
C ALA A 662 11.61 34.90 12.77
N SER A 663 11.33 35.19 11.50
CA SER A 663 12.30 35.85 10.64
C SER A 663 12.41 37.34 11.04
N PRO A 664 13.60 37.88 11.32
CA PRO A 664 13.79 39.31 11.61
C PRO A 664 13.62 40.19 10.36
N VAL A 665 13.51 39.58 9.18
CA VAL A 665 13.20 40.24 7.92
C VAL A 665 11.73 39.94 7.58
N PRO A 666 10.89 40.96 7.33
CA PRO A 666 9.53 40.72 6.83
C PRO A 666 9.64 39.90 5.54
N SER A 667 8.95 38.75 5.47
CA SER A 667 8.91 37.95 4.24
C SER A 667 8.43 38.85 3.11
N ARG A 668 9.30 39.12 2.13
CA ARG A 668 9.00 40.06 1.05
C ARG A 668 8.11 39.45 -0.04
N GLY A 669 7.64 38.22 0.09
CA GLY A 669 6.97 37.50 -0.99
C GLY A 669 5.83 36.59 -0.55
N PHE A 670 4.66 37.14 -0.22
CA PHE A 670 3.40 36.41 -0.38
C PHE A 670 2.88 36.43 -1.82
N LEU A 671 3.50 37.23 -2.71
CA LEU A 671 3.14 37.22 -4.12
C LEU A 671 3.77 36.01 -4.79
N ALA A 672 2.94 35.02 -5.11
CA ALA A 672 3.36 33.85 -5.86
C ALA A 672 3.92 34.27 -7.22
N ARG A 673 5.15 33.87 -7.50
CA ARG A 673 5.78 34.10 -8.80
C ARG A 673 5.37 33.00 -9.78
N ARG A 674 5.24 33.36 -11.06
CA ARG A 674 5.07 32.39 -12.14
C ARG A 674 6.43 31.73 -12.45
N LEU A 675 6.41 30.43 -12.71
CA LEU A 675 7.61 29.71 -13.18
C LEU A 675 8.10 30.30 -14.51
N THR A 676 9.41 30.31 -14.73
CA THR A 676 10.00 30.86 -15.95
C THR A 676 11.01 29.88 -16.55
N PRO A 677 10.89 29.52 -17.85
CA PRO A 677 9.69 29.71 -18.68
C PRO A 677 8.57 28.74 -18.27
N PHE A 678 7.32 29.20 -18.25
CA PHE A 678 6.13 28.34 -18.07
C PHE A 678 5.20 28.33 -19.28
N ASP A 679 5.39 29.26 -20.22
CA ASP A 679 4.53 29.40 -21.41
C ASP A 679 4.55 28.16 -22.29
N GLN A 680 5.67 27.44 -22.35
CA GLN A 680 5.77 26.17 -23.09
C GLN A 680 4.82 25.12 -22.52
N PHE A 681 4.85 24.92 -21.20
CA PHE A 681 3.92 24.00 -20.54
C PHE A 681 2.46 24.45 -20.74
N ALA A 682 2.18 25.73 -20.54
CA ALA A 682 0.85 26.29 -20.71
C ALA A 682 0.31 26.10 -22.14
N ALA A 683 1.16 26.25 -23.16
CA ALA A 683 0.81 26.02 -24.56
C ALA A 683 0.58 24.52 -24.86
N GLN A 684 1.33 23.62 -24.23
CA GLN A 684 1.24 22.17 -24.45
C GLN A 684 0.06 21.51 -23.73
N HIS A 685 -0.27 21.98 -22.52
CA HIS A 685 -1.26 21.33 -21.64
C HIS A 685 -2.55 22.14 -21.47
N GLY A 686 -2.53 23.44 -21.78
CA GLY A 686 -3.67 24.34 -21.59
C GLY A 686 -3.83 24.80 -20.13
N LEU A 687 -4.37 26.01 -19.95
CA LEU A 687 -4.67 26.58 -18.62
C LEU A 687 -6.17 26.83 -18.39
N ARG A 688 -7.01 26.47 -19.37
CA ARG A 688 -8.46 26.63 -19.29
C ARG A 688 -9.02 25.60 -18.32
N ASN A 689 -10.04 25.98 -17.56
CA ASN A 689 -10.60 25.14 -16.52
C ASN A 689 -11.61 24.13 -17.12
N PRO A 690 -11.38 22.81 -17.03
CA PRO A 690 -12.28 21.82 -17.63
C PRO A 690 -13.66 21.74 -16.96
N VAL A 691 -13.80 22.21 -15.72
CA VAL A 691 -15.03 22.22 -14.94
C VAL A 691 -15.91 23.41 -15.31
N THR A 692 -15.36 24.62 -15.37
CA THR A 692 -16.15 25.85 -15.58
C THR A 692 -16.25 26.26 -17.04
N ASP A 693 -15.34 25.81 -17.91
CA ASP A 693 -15.32 26.16 -19.32
C ASP A 693 -15.97 25.07 -20.18
N THR A 694 -17.25 25.26 -20.48
CA THR A 694 -18.04 24.30 -21.26
C THR A 694 -17.80 24.40 -22.78
N THR A 695 -16.96 25.32 -23.26
CA THR A 695 -16.66 25.42 -24.69
C THR A 695 -15.45 24.59 -25.10
N LEU A 696 -14.74 23.98 -24.15
CA LEU A 696 -13.66 23.04 -24.42
C LEU A 696 -14.20 21.80 -25.11
N THR A 697 -13.48 21.30 -26.12
CA THR A 697 -13.71 19.95 -26.62
C THR A 697 -13.39 18.93 -25.53
N THR A 698 -13.93 17.71 -25.65
CA THR A 698 -13.62 16.62 -24.71
C THR A 698 -12.12 16.38 -24.58
N HIS A 699 -11.39 16.40 -25.70
CA HIS A 699 -9.95 16.20 -25.70
C HIS A 699 -9.20 17.30 -24.93
N GLU A 700 -9.52 18.57 -25.17
CA GLU A 700 -8.91 19.69 -24.45
C GLU A 700 -9.23 19.65 -22.95
N ALA A 701 -10.46 19.26 -22.58
CA ALA A 701 -10.86 19.15 -21.19
C ALA A 701 -10.12 18.01 -20.46
N VAL A 702 -10.00 16.83 -21.08
CA VAL A 702 -9.21 15.70 -20.57
C VAL A 702 -7.74 16.09 -20.41
N GLN A 703 -7.18 16.77 -21.40
CA GLN A 703 -5.80 17.25 -21.37
C GLN A 703 -5.57 18.22 -20.19
N ALA A 704 -6.50 19.15 -19.95
CA ALA A 704 -6.42 20.07 -18.84
C ALA A 704 -6.59 19.39 -17.46
N LEU A 705 -7.41 18.34 -17.36
CA LEU A 705 -7.57 17.58 -16.11
C LEU A 705 -6.35 16.72 -15.78
N LEU A 706 -5.83 15.98 -16.76
CA LEU A 706 -4.75 15.00 -16.56
C LEU A 706 -3.34 15.61 -16.66
N THR A 707 -3.21 16.81 -17.23
CA THR A 707 -1.94 17.54 -17.37
C THR A 707 -0.87 16.71 -18.11
N VAL A 708 0.28 16.41 -17.49
CA VAL A 708 1.36 15.60 -18.07
C VAL A 708 0.97 14.13 -18.25
N ASN A 709 -0.06 13.64 -17.55
CA ASN A 709 -0.57 12.27 -17.64
C ASN A 709 -1.63 12.09 -18.73
N SER A 710 -1.95 13.14 -19.47
CA SER A 710 -2.91 13.08 -20.58
C SER A 710 -2.42 12.11 -21.65
N PRO A 711 -3.27 11.17 -22.12
CA PRO A 711 -2.95 10.30 -23.25
C PRO A 711 -2.52 11.08 -24.49
N ARG A 712 -1.42 10.66 -25.12
CA ARG A 712 -0.86 11.30 -26.32
C ARG A 712 -0.66 10.34 -27.48
N GLY A 713 -0.83 9.03 -27.26
CA GLY A 713 -0.47 8.04 -28.26
C GLY A 713 1.00 8.15 -28.64
N PHE A 714 1.27 8.05 -29.94
CA PHE A 714 2.61 8.06 -30.52
C PHE A 714 2.99 9.43 -31.09
N GLY A 715 2.43 10.49 -30.50
CA GLY A 715 2.73 11.87 -30.86
C GLY A 715 4.15 12.30 -30.48
N VAL A 716 4.46 13.57 -30.74
CA VAL A 716 5.76 14.17 -30.38
C VAL A 716 5.91 14.18 -28.84
N PRO A 717 7.01 13.66 -28.29
CA PRO A 717 7.25 13.65 -26.84
C PRO A 717 7.28 15.06 -26.26
N GLN A 718 6.63 15.26 -25.11
CA GLN A 718 6.52 16.59 -24.47
C GLN A 718 7.48 16.77 -23.29
N GLY A 719 7.82 15.68 -22.59
CA GLY A 719 8.81 15.66 -21.51
C GLY A 719 10.25 15.76 -22.02
N PHE A 720 11.21 15.72 -21.09
CA PHE A 720 12.63 15.88 -21.41
C PHE A 720 13.17 14.67 -22.19
N SER A 721 13.50 14.85 -23.48
CA SER A 721 14.03 13.80 -24.35
C SER A 721 15.52 14.00 -24.61
N TYR A 722 16.35 12.99 -24.36
CA TYR A 722 17.78 13.06 -24.65
C TYR A 722 18.05 13.32 -26.14
N ARG A 723 17.30 12.63 -27.02
CA ARG A 723 17.47 12.73 -28.48
C ARG A 723 17.15 14.13 -29.01
N ARG A 724 16.18 14.81 -28.39
CA ARG A 724 15.76 16.16 -28.79
C ARG A 724 16.59 17.25 -28.12
N GLU A 725 16.92 17.07 -26.85
CA GLU A 725 17.49 18.12 -26.02
C GLU A 725 19.02 18.07 -25.93
N ILE A 726 19.64 16.88 -26.02
CA ILE A 726 21.07 16.69 -25.75
C ILE A 726 21.85 16.26 -27.00
N GLN A 727 21.37 15.27 -27.75
CA GLN A 727 22.08 14.81 -28.95
C GLN A 727 22.42 15.95 -29.93
N PRO A 728 21.55 16.94 -30.21
CA PRO A 728 21.88 18.03 -31.14
C PRO A 728 23.00 18.94 -30.65
N ILE A 729 23.22 19.03 -29.33
CA ILE A 729 24.34 19.77 -28.73
C ILE A 729 25.64 19.00 -29.02
N LEU A 730 25.63 17.67 -28.82
CA LEU A 730 26.77 16.81 -29.11
C LEU A 730 27.10 16.78 -30.60
N ASP A 731 26.09 16.72 -31.48
CA ASP A 731 26.28 16.71 -32.93
C ASP A 731 26.99 17.97 -33.42
N ARG A 732 26.63 19.13 -32.85
CA ARG A 732 27.19 20.43 -33.21
C ARG A 732 28.63 20.60 -32.73
N HIS A 733 28.91 20.15 -31.51
CA HIS A 733 30.12 20.55 -30.78
C HIS A 733 31.13 19.41 -30.57
N CYS A 734 30.69 18.16 -30.51
CA CYS A 734 31.50 17.03 -30.03
C CYS A 734 31.74 15.96 -31.09
N VAL A 735 30.72 15.62 -31.90
CA VAL A 735 30.75 14.45 -32.80
C VAL A 735 31.89 14.49 -33.82
N ARG A 736 32.31 15.67 -34.28
CA ARG A 736 33.45 15.82 -35.21
C ARG A 736 34.73 15.12 -34.72
N CYS A 737 34.98 15.14 -33.41
CA CYS A 737 36.16 14.51 -32.79
C CYS A 737 35.81 13.19 -32.08
N HIS A 738 34.53 12.89 -31.93
CA HIS A 738 33.98 11.73 -31.22
C HIS A 738 33.08 10.87 -32.11
N GLY A 739 33.42 10.76 -33.41
CA GLY A 739 32.57 10.14 -34.44
C GLY A 739 32.57 8.61 -34.47
N GLY A 740 33.25 7.94 -33.53
CA GLY A 740 33.34 6.48 -33.46
C GLY A 740 34.48 5.85 -34.28
N GLU A 741 34.94 6.51 -35.34
CA GLU A 741 36.07 6.08 -36.18
C GLU A 741 37.41 6.65 -35.67
N PRO A 742 38.56 5.96 -35.86
CA PRO A 742 39.88 6.49 -35.52
C PRO A 742 40.17 7.84 -36.18
N GLY A 743 40.92 8.69 -35.48
CA GLY A 743 41.34 9.99 -36.01
C GLY A 743 42.24 9.88 -37.25
N PRO A 744 42.54 10.99 -37.96
CA PRO A 744 43.45 11.01 -39.10
C PRO A 744 44.88 10.50 -38.79
N ASP A 745 45.25 10.48 -37.51
CA ASP A 745 46.51 9.97 -36.96
C ASP A 745 46.46 8.47 -36.58
N GLY A 746 45.33 7.80 -36.83
CA GLY A 746 45.09 6.39 -36.51
C GLY A 746 44.85 6.10 -35.03
N GLN A 747 44.76 7.13 -34.17
CA GLN A 747 44.46 6.93 -32.75
C GLN A 747 42.96 6.62 -32.57
N PRO A 748 42.60 5.66 -31.69
CA PRO A 748 41.20 5.38 -31.39
C PRO A 748 40.56 6.61 -30.72
N VAL A 749 39.33 6.93 -31.11
CA VAL A 749 38.58 7.99 -30.45
C VAL A 749 38.26 7.60 -29.00
N PRO A 750 38.37 8.52 -28.02
CA PRO A 750 38.15 8.19 -26.61
C PRO A 750 36.74 7.66 -26.30
N MET A 751 35.74 8.10 -27.08
CA MET A 751 34.33 7.77 -26.89
C MET A 751 33.54 8.07 -28.18
N ASN A 752 32.58 7.20 -28.55
CA ASN A 752 31.64 7.44 -29.64
C ASN A 752 30.42 8.25 -29.14
N LEU A 753 30.24 9.48 -29.64
CA LEU A 753 29.15 10.39 -29.26
C LEU A 753 28.12 10.60 -30.39
N THR A 754 28.11 9.74 -31.41
CA THR A 754 27.13 9.84 -32.50
C THR A 754 25.71 9.49 -32.07
N SER A 755 24.75 9.87 -32.91
CA SER A 755 23.35 9.49 -32.80
C SER A 755 23.04 8.08 -33.34
N GLU A 756 24.06 7.29 -33.66
CA GLU A 756 23.89 5.91 -34.15
C GLU A 756 23.14 5.09 -33.10
N VAL A 757 22.11 4.36 -33.52
CA VAL A 757 21.37 3.47 -32.62
C VAL A 757 22.19 2.20 -32.43
N LEU A 758 22.59 1.92 -31.19
CA LEU A 758 23.29 0.70 -30.84
C LEU A 758 22.35 -0.25 -30.12
N ARG A 759 22.51 -1.55 -30.39
CA ARG A 759 21.78 -2.58 -29.64
C ARG A 759 22.33 -2.64 -28.22
N TYR A 760 21.44 -2.48 -27.25
CA TYR A 760 21.74 -2.69 -25.84
C TYR A 760 21.31 -4.10 -25.44
N ALA A 761 22.28 -4.95 -25.09
CA ALA A 761 22.04 -6.33 -24.66
C ALA A 761 22.19 -6.48 -23.15
N TYR A 762 21.52 -7.48 -22.56
CA TYR A 762 21.61 -7.78 -21.12
C TYR A 762 23.06 -8.06 -20.65
N THR A 763 23.95 -8.53 -21.53
CA THR A 763 25.37 -8.76 -21.21
C THR A 763 26.16 -7.48 -20.98
N GLN A 764 25.65 -6.36 -21.49
CA GLN A 764 26.18 -5.02 -21.26
C GLN A 764 25.52 -4.36 -20.03
N CYS A 765 24.50 -5.01 -19.45
CA CYS A 765 23.83 -4.56 -18.25
C CYS A 765 24.68 -4.91 -17.01
N PRO A 766 24.99 -3.95 -16.14
CA PRO A 766 25.82 -4.14 -14.96
C PRO A 766 25.28 -5.09 -13.89
N ASN A 767 23.94 -5.22 -13.82
CA ASN A 767 23.31 -5.22 -12.49
C ASN A 767 22.46 -6.43 -12.11
N ASN A 768 22.26 -7.45 -12.94
CA ASN A 768 21.65 -8.69 -12.44
C ASN A 768 21.93 -9.96 -13.26
N GLY A 769 22.54 -9.86 -14.45
CA GLY A 769 22.80 -11.01 -15.32
C GLY A 769 21.52 -11.73 -15.79
N ASP A 770 20.36 -11.08 -15.70
CA ASP A 770 19.09 -11.64 -16.16
C ASP A 770 19.05 -11.63 -17.69
N ALA A 771 19.22 -12.82 -18.28
CA ALA A 771 19.22 -13.03 -19.71
C ALA A 771 17.85 -12.76 -20.38
N THR A 772 16.79 -12.57 -19.60
CA THR A 772 15.45 -12.26 -20.09
C THR A 772 15.17 -10.76 -20.21
N GLN A 773 16.09 -9.91 -19.73
CA GLN A 773 15.98 -8.46 -19.91
C GLN A 773 15.92 -8.05 -21.36
N ASP A 774 14.94 -7.21 -21.65
CA ASP A 774 14.83 -6.57 -22.94
C ASP A 774 14.13 -5.22 -22.79
N PRO A 775 14.89 -4.10 -22.72
CA PRO A 775 14.26 -2.79 -22.67
C PRO A 775 13.56 -2.43 -23.98
N ARG A 776 13.84 -3.15 -25.09
CA ARG A 776 13.39 -2.85 -26.46
C ARG A 776 13.40 -1.37 -26.76
N ARG A 777 14.51 -0.72 -26.39
CA ARG A 777 14.70 0.71 -26.54
C ARG A 777 15.91 0.96 -27.41
N ALA A 778 15.70 1.74 -28.46
CA ALA A 778 16.71 2.12 -29.44
C ALA A 778 17.59 3.26 -28.89
N PHE A 779 18.51 2.93 -27.97
CA PHE A 779 19.46 3.90 -27.40
C PHE A 779 20.52 4.36 -28.41
N THR A 780 20.95 5.62 -28.32
CA THR A 780 22.06 6.14 -29.15
C THR A 780 23.42 5.79 -28.55
N ALA A 781 24.45 5.69 -29.40
CA ALA A 781 25.83 5.44 -29.00
C ALA A 781 26.31 6.45 -27.95
N SER A 782 26.03 7.74 -28.16
CA SER A 782 26.35 8.80 -27.21
C SER A 782 25.76 8.58 -25.82
N TYR A 783 24.48 8.19 -25.74
CA TYR A 783 23.78 8.00 -24.48
C TYR A 783 24.36 6.81 -23.72
N LEU A 784 24.55 5.67 -24.40
CA LEU A 784 25.15 4.49 -23.80
C LEU A 784 26.57 4.77 -23.30
N ASN A 785 27.39 5.49 -24.07
CA ASN A 785 28.76 5.78 -23.66
C ASN A 785 28.84 6.80 -22.52
N LEU A 786 28.05 7.88 -22.56
CA LEU A 786 28.03 8.89 -21.50
C LEU A 786 27.53 8.30 -20.17
N THR A 787 26.49 7.47 -20.22
CA THR A 787 25.95 6.78 -19.03
C THR A 787 26.75 5.54 -18.63
N ARG A 788 27.82 5.22 -19.38
CA ARG A 788 28.63 4.00 -19.21
C ARG A 788 27.73 2.76 -19.11
N PHE A 789 26.81 2.61 -20.05
CA PHE A 789 25.86 1.49 -20.12
C PHE A 789 25.05 1.33 -18.81
N GLY A 790 24.77 2.45 -18.12
CA GLY A 790 23.98 2.52 -16.89
C GLY A 790 24.73 2.14 -15.61
N HIS A 791 26.07 2.07 -15.62
CA HIS A 791 26.88 1.89 -14.41
C HIS A 791 26.89 3.12 -13.48
N GLY A 792 26.69 4.33 -14.02
CA GLY A 792 27.03 5.56 -13.28
C GLY A 792 28.54 5.76 -13.22
N ASP A 793 29.03 6.71 -12.41
CA ASP A 793 30.44 6.92 -11.99
C ASP A 793 31.51 7.28 -13.05
N GLY A 794 31.13 7.36 -14.33
CA GLY A 794 32.01 7.71 -15.45
C GLY A 794 32.00 9.21 -15.82
N PRO A 795 31.63 9.57 -17.07
CA PRO A 795 31.45 10.98 -17.48
C PRO A 795 30.31 11.67 -16.74
N VAL A 796 29.22 10.95 -16.46
CA VAL A 796 28.03 11.48 -15.78
C VAL A 796 27.77 10.72 -14.49
N ASN A 797 27.42 11.46 -13.45
CA ASN A 797 27.05 10.96 -12.13
C ASN A 797 25.66 11.47 -11.76
N TRP A 798 24.73 10.58 -11.47
CA TRP A 798 23.34 10.92 -11.14
C TRP A 798 22.88 10.14 -9.91
N ILE A 799 21.74 10.55 -9.34
CA ILE A 799 21.15 9.85 -8.21
C ILE A 799 20.56 8.52 -8.70
N SER A 800 21.05 7.42 -8.16
CA SER A 800 20.52 6.10 -8.50
C SER A 800 19.06 5.97 -8.07
N ALA A 801 18.20 5.49 -8.97
CA ALA A 801 16.84 5.06 -8.65
C ALA A 801 16.76 3.96 -7.58
N GLN A 802 17.87 3.28 -7.24
CA GLN A 802 17.94 2.28 -6.15
C GLN A 802 18.79 2.74 -4.97
N SER A 803 18.94 4.05 -4.79
CA SER A 803 19.64 4.62 -3.62
C SER A 803 18.76 4.58 -2.37
N ARG A 804 19.41 4.65 -1.19
CA ARG A 804 18.79 4.61 0.14
C ARG A 804 17.56 5.52 0.30
N PRO A 805 16.57 5.16 1.14
CA PRO A 805 15.42 6.00 1.44
C PRO A 805 15.79 7.28 2.23
N THR A 806 16.86 7.24 3.02
CA THR A 806 17.32 8.40 3.80
C THR A 806 17.81 9.54 2.90
N PRO A 807 17.74 10.81 3.36
CA PRO A 807 18.20 11.95 2.58
C PRO A 807 19.69 11.83 2.22
N LEU A 808 20.03 12.22 0.99
CA LEU A 808 21.42 12.28 0.56
C LEU A 808 22.01 13.66 0.91
N PRO A 809 23.33 13.76 1.20
CA PRO A 809 23.99 15.04 1.36
C PRO A 809 23.81 15.94 0.13
N ALA A 810 23.79 17.26 0.35
CA ALA A 810 23.83 18.20 -0.76
C ALA A 810 25.06 17.96 -1.65
N TYR A 811 24.91 18.15 -2.97
CA TYR A 811 25.92 17.87 -3.99
C TYR A 811 26.44 16.41 -3.99
N SER A 812 25.65 15.43 -3.53
CA SER A 812 26.08 14.02 -3.54
C SER A 812 26.21 13.43 -4.95
N ALA A 813 25.45 13.95 -5.91
CA ALA A 813 25.42 13.50 -7.30
C ALA A 813 24.88 14.63 -8.20
N GLY A 814 24.72 14.36 -9.50
CA GLY A 814 24.19 15.33 -10.47
C GLY A 814 25.31 16.04 -11.24
N ALA A 815 24.93 17.10 -11.95
CA ALA A 815 25.83 17.90 -12.79
C ALA A 815 27.05 18.42 -12.02
N ALA A 816 26.85 18.80 -10.76
CA ALA A 816 27.91 19.33 -9.89
C ALA A 816 29.06 18.35 -9.62
N THR A 817 28.85 17.06 -9.82
CA THR A 817 29.86 16.01 -9.59
C THR A 817 30.21 15.24 -10.87
N SER A 818 29.64 15.64 -12.00
CA SER A 818 29.82 14.95 -13.28
C SER A 818 31.01 15.52 -14.04
N LYS A 819 32.00 14.68 -14.33
CA LYS A 819 33.21 15.05 -15.09
C LYS A 819 32.91 15.63 -16.47
N LEU A 820 31.78 15.24 -17.08
CA LEU A 820 31.30 15.81 -18.33
C LEU A 820 31.21 17.34 -18.23
N MET A 821 30.76 17.87 -17.10
CA MET A 821 30.60 19.31 -16.91
C MET A 821 31.94 20.05 -16.83
N ASP A 822 33.02 19.38 -16.40
CA ASP A 822 34.37 19.97 -16.38
C ASP A 822 34.91 20.15 -17.81
N TYR A 823 34.51 19.29 -18.75
CA TYR A 823 34.86 19.47 -20.16
C TYR A 823 34.04 20.58 -20.82
N LEU A 824 32.84 20.88 -20.33
CA LEU A 824 32.02 21.97 -20.86
C LEU A 824 32.46 23.35 -20.33
N GLU A 825 33.30 23.42 -19.29
CA GLU A 825 33.68 24.67 -18.62
C GLU A 825 35.20 24.94 -18.63
N PRO A 826 35.69 26.08 -19.18
CA PRO A 826 35.02 27.04 -20.06
C PRO A 826 34.98 26.59 -21.53
N SER A 827 35.85 25.64 -21.92
CA SER A 827 35.99 25.12 -23.29
C SER A 827 36.79 23.81 -23.31
N HIS A 828 36.50 22.92 -24.25
CA HIS A 828 37.26 21.68 -24.50
C HIS A 828 37.96 21.76 -25.87
N TYR A 829 39.30 21.88 -25.89
CA TYR A 829 40.08 22.04 -27.13
C TYR A 829 39.49 23.12 -28.08
N ASP A 830 39.30 24.33 -27.55
CA ASP A 830 38.71 25.49 -28.23
C ASP A 830 37.24 25.34 -28.69
N VAL A 831 36.56 24.25 -28.29
CA VAL A 831 35.11 24.11 -28.45
C VAL A 831 34.39 24.88 -27.34
N HIS A 832 33.57 25.85 -27.73
CA HIS A 832 32.76 26.66 -26.83
C HIS A 832 31.28 26.29 -26.93
N VAL A 833 30.73 25.81 -25.83
CA VAL A 833 29.30 25.52 -25.68
C VAL A 833 28.63 26.72 -24.98
N SER A 834 27.44 27.12 -25.43
CA SER A 834 26.74 28.26 -24.82
C SER A 834 26.23 27.92 -23.42
N GLN A 835 26.04 28.94 -22.57
CA GLN A 835 25.54 28.74 -21.20
C GLN A 835 24.20 27.98 -21.17
N ALA A 836 23.27 28.31 -22.07
CA ALA A 836 21.98 27.64 -22.16
C ALA A 836 22.08 26.15 -22.54
N GLU A 837 23.05 25.79 -23.40
CA GLU A 837 23.33 24.39 -23.75
C GLU A 837 23.97 23.64 -22.57
N LYS A 838 24.88 24.28 -21.81
CA LYS A 838 25.47 23.69 -20.60
C LYS A 838 24.40 23.42 -19.54
N GLU A 839 23.52 24.38 -19.29
CA GLU A 839 22.38 24.23 -18.38
C GLU A 839 21.43 23.11 -18.82
N ARG A 840 21.26 22.92 -20.14
CA ARG A 840 20.46 21.81 -20.67
C ARG A 840 21.10 20.45 -20.38
N VAL A 841 22.41 20.32 -20.57
CA VAL A 841 23.16 19.10 -20.21
C VAL A 841 23.13 18.86 -18.71
N ALA A 842 23.34 19.89 -17.90
CA ALA A 842 23.24 19.80 -16.44
C ALA A 842 21.84 19.32 -16.00
N CYS A 843 20.79 19.89 -16.58
CA CYS A 843 19.41 19.49 -16.32
C CYS A 843 19.17 18.01 -16.66
N TRP A 844 19.68 17.52 -17.79
CA TRP A 844 19.53 16.10 -18.15
C TRP A 844 20.14 15.16 -17.10
N ILE A 845 21.35 15.48 -16.62
CA ILE A 845 22.02 14.70 -15.57
C ILE A 845 21.22 14.75 -14.27
N ASP A 846 20.79 15.95 -13.87
CA ASP A 846 20.05 16.20 -12.63
C ASP A 846 18.65 15.57 -12.63
N LEU A 847 18.06 15.31 -13.80
CA LEU A 847 16.79 14.58 -13.94
C LEU A 847 16.97 13.05 -13.91
N CYS A 848 18.14 12.56 -13.48
CA CYS A 848 18.49 11.13 -13.49
C CYS A 848 18.54 10.54 -14.91
N VAL A 849 19.12 11.29 -15.84
CA VAL A 849 19.46 10.86 -17.21
C VAL A 849 18.31 10.22 -17.99
N PRO A 850 17.11 10.83 -18.08
CA PRO A 850 16.04 10.27 -18.91
C PRO A 850 16.50 10.20 -20.37
N PHE A 851 16.22 9.09 -21.04
CA PHE A 851 16.41 9.01 -22.49
C PHE A 851 15.19 9.57 -23.22
N CYS A 852 14.00 9.37 -22.66
CA CYS A 852 12.73 9.64 -23.31
C CYS A 852 11.89 10.68 -22.59
N GLY A 853 11.24 11.52 -23.39
CA GLY A 853 10.26 12.52 -22.99
C GLY A 853 8.81 12.05 -23.08
N SER A 854 8.56 10.78 -23.40
CA SER A 854 7.28 10.09 -23.24
C SER A 854 7.52 8.58 -23.16
N TYR A 855 6.58 7.83 -22.60
CA TYR A 855 6.67 6.37 -22.59
C TYR A 855 6.54 5.72 -23.98
N THR A 856 6.07 6.47 -24.97
CA THR A 856 5.92 6.02 -26.37
C THR A 856 7.13 6.30 -27.25
N GLU A 857 8.07 7.13 -26.79
CA GLU A 857 9.29 7.48 -27.53
C GLU A 857 10.27 6.31 -27.60
N ALA A 858 10.86 6.08 -28.78
CA ALA A 858 12.04 5.23 -29.01
C ALA A 858 11.98 3.77 -28.53
N ASN A 859 10.80 3.19 -28.30
CA ASN A 859 10.68 1.74 -28.15
C ASN A 859 10.59 1.05 -29.51
N GLU A 860 11.07 -0.18 -29.57
CA GLU A 860 10.90 -1.14 -30.67
C GLU A 860 9.57 -1.87 -30.48
N TRP A 861 8.48 -1.21 -30.88
CA TRP A 861 7.11 -1.66 -30.63
C TRP A 861 6.72 -2.86 -31.49
N GLU A 862 6.25 -3.92 -30.83
CA GLU A 862 5.44 -4.95 -31.49
C GLU A 862 3.99 -4.46 -31.65
N PRO A 863 3.31 -4.77 -32.77
CA PRO A 863 1.95 -4.29 -33.03
C PRO A 863 0.94 -4.56 -31.91
N HIS A 864 0.96 -5.76 -31.33
CA HIS A 864 0.00 -6.13 -30.27
C HIS A 864 0.29 -5.43 -28.93
N VAL A 865 1.56 -5.20 -28.59
CA VAL A 865 1.96 -4.43 -27.39
C VAL A 865 1.50 -2.98 -27.55
N ARG A 866 1.67 -2.41 -28.75
CA ARG A 866 1.19 -1.07 -29.10
C ARG A 866 -0.33 -0.95 -28.99
N ALA A 867 -1.07 -1.94 -29.49
CA ALA A 867 -2.53 -1.99 -29.37
C ALA A 867 -2.99 -2.00 -27.89
N THR A 868 -2.35 -2.84 -27.08
CA THR A 868 -2.60 -2.92 -25.62
C THR A 868 -2.32 -1.58 -24.95
N TYR A 869 -1.19 -0.94 -25.24
CA TYR A 869 -0.84 0.35 -24.65
C TYR A 869 -1.88 1.43 -24.96
N LEU A 870 -2.30 1.51 -26.23
CA LEU A 870 -3.32 2.47 -26.67
C LEU A 870 -4.69 2.21 -26.05
N TYR A 871 -5.05 0.96 -25.76
CA TYR A 871 -6.27 0.63 -25.04
C TYR A 871 -6.28 1.29 -23.65
N PHE A 872 -5.21 1.15 -22.86
CA PHE A 872 -5.14 1.74 -21.52
C PHE A 872 -5.05 3.27 -21.57
N GLU A 873 -4.37 3.85 -22.55
CA GLU A 873 -4.43 5.29 -22.79
C GLU A 873 -5.85 5.78 -23.09
N ALA A 874 -6.59 5.11 -23.98
CA ALA A 874 -7.97 5.43 -24.29
C ALA A 874 -8.89 5.29 -23.06
N LYS A 875 -8.70 4.22 -22.28
CA LYS A 875 -9.40 3.98 -21.02
C LYS A 875 -9.15 5.10 -20.00
N ARG A 876 -7.90 5.55 -19.85
CA ARG A 876 -7.54 6.69 -19.00
C ARG A 876 -8.25 7.98 -19.43
N ALA A 877 -8.28 8.27 -20.73
CA ALA A 877 -8.99 9.44 -21.26
C ALA A 877 -10.50 9.39 -20.96
N ARG A 878 -11.12 8.21 -21.16
CA ARG A 878 -12.56 8.03 -20.90
C ARG A 878 -12.91 8.21 -19.42
N LEU A 879 -12.11 7.67 -18.51
CA LEU A 879 -12.33 7.83 -17.07
C LEU A 879 -12.14 9.28 -16.61
N ALA A 880 -11.19 10.02 -17.21
CA ALA A 880 -11.03 11.44 -16.96
C ALA A 880 -12.23 12.26 -17.45
N GLU A 881 -12.84 11.91 -18.59
CA GLU A 881 -14.08 12.54 -19.06
C GLU A 881 -15.23 12.36 -18.06
N ILE A 882 -15.39 11.15 -17.53
CA ILE A 882 -16.38 10.82 -16.50
C ILE A 882 -16.14 11.64 -15.22
N GLU A 883 -14.87 11.76 -14.78
CA GLU A 883 -14.51 12.59 -13.64
C GLU A 883 -14.82 14.09 -13.87
N ILE A 884 -14.58 14.61 -15.08
CA ILE A 884 -14.94 15.99 -15.45
C ILE A 884 -16.46 16.21 -15.35
N ASP A 885 -17.27 15.27 -15.84
CA ASP A 885 -18.73 15.36 -15.74
C ASP A 885 -19.20 15.36 -14.27
N ASN A 886 -18.63 14.48 -13.44
CA ASN A 886 -18.88 14.45 -12.00
C ASN A 886 -18.52 15.78 -11.32
N LEU A 887 -17.37 16.36 -11.65
CA LEU A 887 -16.94 17.67 -11.14
C LEU A 887 -17.88 18.80 -11.60
N ARG A 888 -18.33 18.79 -12.86
CA ARG A 888 -19.29 19.77 -13.40
C ARG A 888 -20.64 19.70 -12.70
N ARG A 889 -21.14 18.49 -12.45
CA ARG A 889 -22.39 18.26 -11.69
C ARG A 889 -22.26 18.73 -10.25
N MET A 890 -21.14 18.42 -9.61
CA MET A 890 -20.88 18.89 -8.24
C MET A 890 -20.81 20.41 -8.17
N TRP A 891 -20.12 21.03 -9.12
CA TRP A 891 -20.03 22.49 -9.23
C TRP A 891 -21.42 23.12 -9.45
N ALA A 892 -22.25 22.54 -10.33
CA ALA A 892 -23.62 22.97 -10.55
C ALA A 892 -24.49 22.82 -9.29
N ALA A 893 -24.39 21.70 -8.57
CA ALA A 893 -25.11 21.48 -7.33
C ALA A 893 -24.73 22.53 -6.26
N GLN A 894 -23.43 22.82 -6.12
CA GLN A 894 -22.90 23.78 -5.15
C GLN A 894 -23.24 25.24 -5.49
N THR A 895 -23.26 25.60 -6.77
CA THR A 895 -23.44 27.01 -7.20
C THR A 895 -24.86 27.36 -7.62
N ARG A 896 -25.64 26.38 -8.09
CA ARG A 896 -27.02 26.56 -8.60
C ARG A 896 -28.09 25.82 -7.79
N GLY A 897 -27.71 24.93 -6.87
CA GLY A 897 -28.67 24.15 -6.07
C GLY A 897 -29.35 23.01 -6.84
N GLU A 898 -28.70 22.48 -7.86
CA GLU A 898 -29.19 21.40 -8.73
C GLU A 898 -28.48 20.06 -8.41
N PRO A 899 -28.90 19.29 -7.37
CA PRO A 899 -28.12 18.14 -6.91
C PRO A 899 -28.05 16.95 -7.90
N GLY A 900 -28.87 16.90 -8.96
CA GLY A 900 -28.90 15.78 -9.90
C GLY A 900 -29.32 14.44 -9.25
N ALA A 901 -29.95 13.55 -10.01
CA ALA A 901 -30.25 12.20 -9.51
C ALA A 901 -28.98 11.34 -9.52
N ALA A 902 -28.87 10.41 -8.57
CA ALA A 902 -27.76 9.46 -8.53
C ALA A 902 -27.74 8.54 -9.77
N ASP A 903 -28.92 8.15 -10.25
CA ASP A 903 -29.09 7.28 -11.42
C ASP A 903 -28.64 7.94 -12.74
N ASP A 904 -28.47 9.26 -12.76
CA ASP A 904 -28.01 9.99 -13.95
C ASP A 904 -26.48 10.04 -14.05
N ALA A 905 -25.75 9.50 -13.07
CA ALA A 905 -24.29 9.58 -13.03
C ALA A 905 -23.65 8.78 -14.19
N PRO A 906 -22.61 9.33 -14.84
CA PRO A 906 -21.93 8.64 -15.92
C PRO A 906 -21.28 7.34 -15.43
N VAL A 907 -21.58 6.23 -16.11
CA VAL A 907 -20.99 4.91 -15.84
C VAL A 907 -19.91 4.61 -16.88
N PHE A 908 -18.80 4.02 -16.43
CA PHE A 908 -17.76 3.54 -17.33
C PHE A 908 -18.17 2.19 -17.95
N ASP A 909 -18.32 2.15 -19.27
CA ASP A 909 -18.85 1.03 -20.05
C ASP A 909 -17.86 0.49 -21.11
N GLN A 910 -16.63 1.01 -21.13
CA GLN A 910 -15.59 0.70 -22.11
C GLN A 910 -14.44 -0.12 -21.51
N GLY A 911 -14.75 -0.97 -20.54
CA GLY A 911 -13.77 -1.85 -19.90
C GLY A 911 -14.13 -3.33 -19.97
N GLY A 912 -13.30 -4.14 -19.34
CA GLY A 912 -13.48 -5.58 -19.31
C GLY A 912 -12.78 -6.31 -20.47
N PRO A 913 -12.58 -7.63 -20.33
CA PRO A 913 -11.71 -8.41 -21.20
C PRO A 913 -12.21 -8.48 -22.64
N GLU A 914 -13.53 -8.47 -22.86
CA GLU A 914 -14.10 -8.48 -24.21
C GLU A 914 -13.90 -7.13 -24.91
N TYR A 915 -14.15 -6.01 -24.23
CA TYR A 915 -13.97 -4.70 -24.83
C TYR A 915 -12.50 -4.47 -25.20
N ARG A 916 -11.58 -4.82 -24.31
CA ARG A 916 -10.13 -4.79 -24.58
C ARG A 916 -9.76 -5.60 -25.82
N ARG A 917 -10.18 -6.87 -25.90
CA ARG A 917 -9.90 -7.73 -27.06
C ARG A 917 -10.42 -7.12 -28.37
N ARG A 918 -11.65 -6.58 -28.37
CA ARG A 918 -12.23 -5.94 -29.57
C ARG A 918 -11.43 -4.70 -29.96
N PHE A 919 -11.05 -3.86 -29.00
CA PHE A 919 -10.21 -2.68 -29.27
C PHE A 919 -8.88 -3.08 -29.91
N GLU A 920 -8.18 -4.04 -29.30
CA GLU A 920 -6.88 -4.52 -29.78
C GLU A 920 -6.98 -5.13 -31.17
N GLN A 921 -7.98 -5.98 -31.41
CA GLN A 921 -8.22 -6.59 -32.72
C GLN A 921 -8.55 -5.54 -33.79
N SER A 922 -9.48 -4.61 -33.52
CA SER A 922 -9.81 -3.56 -34.48
C SER A 922 -8.62 -2.66 -34.77
N TRP A 923 -7.77 -2.38 -33.77
CA TRP A 923 -6.55 -1.62 -33.98
C TRP A 923 -5.58 -2.37 -34.90
N LEU A 924 -5.38 -3.68 -34.66
CA LEU A 924 -4.53 -4.54 -35.48
C LEU A 924 -5.07 -4.74 -36.91
N GLU A 925 -6.38 -4.81 -37.11
CA GLU A 925 -6.97 -4.90 -38.46
C GLU A 925 -6.78 -3.60 -39.27
N LEU A 926 -6.74 -2.45 -38.59
CA LEU A 926 -6.56 -1.14 -39.22
C LEU A 926 -5.08 -0.77 -39.44
N HIS A 927 -4.16 -1.32 -38.65
CA HIS A 927 -2.75 -0.88 -38.58
C HIS A 927 -1.72 -2.01 -38.57
N GLY A 928 -2.15 -3.27 -38.57
CA GLY A 928 -1.26 -4.41 -38.74
C GLY A 928 -0.88 -4.57 -40.21
N ASP A 929 0.39 -4.89 -40.45
CA ASP A 929 0.92 -5.23 -41.78
C ASP A 929 0.29 -6.50 -42.36
#